data_AF-A0A0W7YJ09-F1
#
_entry.id   AF-A0A0W7YJ09-F1
#
_cell.length_a   1.000
_cell.length_b   1.000
_cell.length_c   1.000
_cell.angle_alpha   90.00
_cell.angle_beta   90.00
_cell.angle_gamma   90.00
#
_symmetry.space_group_name_H-M   'P 1'
#
loop_
_entity.id
_entity.type
_entity.pdbx_description
1 polymer ?
#
loop_
_entity_poly.entity_id
_entity_poly.type
_entity_poly.pdbx_seq_one_letter_code
_entity_poly.pdbx_strand_id
1 'polypeptide(L)'
;MTKAKFLLMAVAPAAIIMPIDAHAASEQVTIEGSGMVGTELKADITSLPKDANYQYEWYFVKAGVEELLSSQTSNVYLIPSDALGKSIIVKVTDDRGKMYESKKIVVKGTLSTEGNDYVNGKLVAKIEGLSSNTNKPTVFTNFQWYVLEDNKAKPIANETKLELVIPPLAADKLIFVEAKTEDGLVYVSPNKKIQKLNLSIEAIEFEGFTGGDFVVPGDTLKVKIPVVTTETDTSQKITLESKQISFTYQWLYKVGSSYSIIPNASTPSYMIPKDTQDSAMKDIVVKVTAKVGDQVISGIAVTPIRISDNHIKAIEKQIATLLTMDTQKRVIYREDIKSVLSQIDNQYQKLTPAAKAQVTNYSILQRAVADIAKVERLAAQIKALDGKSSLQQLQQLKAEYDQLDYLQRSLDAGNIYQQIVDLLLKNPDSQKELAKLGEINRLITELLGDGMDPIPQYASETTNVLAEKIADIDAKINALLPEYKTVVQNQAILTMAKADLKSAQKFEKLFDKLQGQTPKQKVATAKSIRSAYLKLNLRQQGLVEYKLPLLVEAENAERTTIEELEQLLAEVKGAAGLANEWETLKSKVNTIISLQKSLKSYNDMATKNEMLQMQKDLKAAEKVIIQIEKYKALLKPETKFNKIQSAFHSALKAYNKLTISQQKYVYNATLLNEIPTNNEIPGETSNDATAGKKFSDDIKNALNDSSDFESYARAVDELVNKYKELPKGVKKYVINYADLKAAEANVRAVRSFDKKVNEALSVADSTKQYSKLQAVQKAYSKLNAIQQELAQPLYVKISNKIEEYTENYNDLNKELMDANGYIFSLNEVKDMINKYNALSSTEKKLITNAQDLKQAISDVKAVESFIKKFQTNLEKNPSAIMKDFRKLTTLQISLLEGYEAEMNGQLTSLLEEIQKMETSEQTANDVVLKIIDSINELQVDGYYVSDLENRLIAIKDNYNSLTAMQQKLVKNYSKLTQAESDLQKVKEVILLKDDEEAWQKAYNKLSKKLEQLYESINS
;
A
#
# COMPACT_ATOMS: atom_id res chain seq x y z
N MET A 1 -66.87 -37.67 -0.39
CA MET A 1 -68.06 -37.37 0.44
C MET A 1 -69.31 -37.82 -0.33
N THR A 2 -70.04 -38.78 0.26
CA THR A 2 -71.51 -39.01 0.28
C THR A 2 -72.41 -38.42 -0.81
N LYS A 3 -73.48 -39.06 -1.32
CA LYS A 3 -74.17 -40.36 -1.13
C LYS A 3 -75.37 -40.41 -2.12
N ALA A 4 -76.06 -41.57 -2.20
CA ALA A 4 -77.43 -41.86 -2.73
C ALA A 4 -77.45 -42.45 -4.17
N LYS A 5 -78.11 -43.56 -4.54
CA LYS A 5 -79.25 -44.42 -4.06
C LYS A 5 -79.06 -45.87 -4.63
N PHE A 6 -79.38 -46.98 -3.94
CA PHE A 6 -80.69 -47.73 -3.85
C PHE A 6 -81.28 -48.14 -5.23
N LEU A 7 -81.86 -49.33 -5.53
CA LEU A 7 -82.15 -50.59 -4.83
C LEU A 7 -82.73 -51.66 -5.84
N LEU A 8 -82.41 -52.95 -5.61
CA LEU A 8 -83.18 -54.23 -5.75
C LEU A 8 -83.85 -54.80 -7.04
N MET A 9 -83.37 -56.02 -7.39
CA MET A 9 -84.04 -57.34 -7.55
C MET A 9 -85.08 -57.68 -8.66
N ALA A 10 -84.64 -58.59 -9.56
CA ALA A 10 -85.16 -59.95 -9.89
C ALA A 10 -86.66 -60.23 -10.11
N VAL A 11 -86.97 -61.01 -11.15
CA VAL A 11 -87.40 -62.44 -11.11
C VAL A 11 -87.95 -62.85 -12.50
N ALA A 12 -87.52 -64.01 -13.02
CA ALA A 12 -88.13 -64.71 -14.16
C ALA A 12 -89.29 -65.61 -13.68
N PRO A 13 -90.25 -65.97 -14.55
CA PRO A 13 -90.49 -67.40 -14.69
C PRO A 13 -90.88 -67.89 -16.11
N ALA A 14 -90.33 -69.07 -16.41
CA ALA A 14 -90.93 -70.28 -16.99
C ALA A 14 -91.99 -70.21 -18.12
N ALA A 15 -91.71 -71.04 -19.13
CA ALA A 15 -92.63 -71.46 -20.19
C ALA A 15 -93.85 -72.24 -19.65
N ILE A 16 -95.00 -72.03 -20.30
CA ILE A 16 -96.15 -72.94 -20.29
C ILE A 16 -96.55 -73.19 -21.75
N ILE A 17 -96.46 -74.47 -22.15
CA ILE A 17 -97.08 -75.03 -23.35
C ILE A 17 -98.57 -75.21 -23.04
N MET A 18 -99.48 -74.82 -23.94
CA MET A 18 -100.79 -75.47 -24.16
C MET A 18 -101.52 -74.86 -25.39
N PRO A 19 -102.53 -75.55 -25.95
CA PRO A 19 -102.65 -75.82 -27.38
C PRO A 19 -103.42 -74.76 -28.18
N ILE A 20 -103.25 -74.88 -29.50
CA ILE A 20 -104.07 -74.31 -30.56
C ILE A 20 -105.55 -74.62 -30.27
N ASP A 21 -106.34 -73.60 -29.98
CA ASP A 21 -107.74 -73.57 -30.34
C ASP A 21 -107.88 -72.65 -31.56
N ALA A 22 -108.22 -73.30 -32.67
CA ALA A 22 -108.58 -72.68 -33.93
C ALA A 22 -109.78 -71.75 -33.72
N HIS A 23 -109.49 -70.49 -33.41
CA HIS A 23 -110.44 -69.42 -33.69
C HIS A 23 -110.42 -69.21 -35.19
N ALA A 24 -111.56 -69.53 -35.80
CA ALA A 24 -111.85 -69.30 -37.20
C ALA A 24 -111.22 -67.98 -37.65
N ALA A 25 -110.26 -68.06 -38.58
CA ALA A 25 -109.67 -66.89 -39.21
C ALA A 25 -110.84 -66.05 -39.74
N SER A 26 -111.00 -64.86 -39.18
CA SER A 26 -111.96 -63.90 -39.73
C SER A 26 -111.52 -63.65 -41.17
N GLU A 27 -112.37 -64.05 -42.11
CA GLU A 27 -112.15 -63.85 -43.54
C GLU A 27 -111.86 -62.35 -43.79
N GLN A 28 -110.59 -61.99 -44.04
CA GLN A 28 -110.11 -60.61 -44.19
C GLN A 28 -109.22 -60.47 -45.41
N VAL A 29 -109.29 -59.32 -46.08
CA VAL A 29 -108.38 -58.98 -47.17
C VAL A 29 -107.31 -58.04 -46.66
N THR A 30 -106.06 -58.29 -47.01
CA THR A 30 -104.95 -57.38 -46.74
C THR A 30 -104.34 -56.87 -48.04
N ILE A 31 -103.74 -55.69 -48.00
CA ILE A 31 -102.97 -55.16 -49.12
C ILE A 31 -101.49 -55.44 -48.87
N GLU A 32 -100.85 -56.13 -49.79
CA GLU A 32 -99.39 -56.27 -49.89
C GLU A 32 -98.84 -55.21 -50.85
N GLY A 33 -97.69 -54.62 -50.51
CA GLY A 33 -97.03 -53.59 -51.32
C GLY A 33 -96.55 -52.41 -50.48
N SER A 34 -95.59 -51.62 -50.99
CA SER A 34 -94.93 -50.55 -50.23
C SER A 34 -95.81 -49.30 -50.02
N GLY A 35 -96.97 -49.24 -50.69
CA GLY A 35 -97.84 -48.05 -50.64
C GLY A 35 -97.15 -46.81 -51.22
N MET A 36 -96.18 -46.97 -52.12
CA MET A 36 -95.48 -45.84 -52.73
C MET A 36 -96.01 -45.57 -54.14
N VAL A 37 -96.06 -44.30 -54.54
CA VAL A 37 -96.36 -43.91 -55.92
C VAL A 37 -95.48 -44.69 -56.90
N GLY A 38 -96.08 -45.24 -57.96
CA GLY A 38 -95.40 -46.01 -59.00
C GLY A 38 -95.10 -47.46 -58.64
N THR A 39 -95.58 -47.95 -57.49
CA THR A 39 -95.45 -49.36 -57.08
C THR A 39 -96.78 -50.10 -57.14
N GLU A 40 -96.73 -51.42 -57.30
CA GLU A 40 -97.93 -52.26 -57.32
C GLU A 40 -98.37 -52.63 -55.90
N LEU A 41 -99.66 -52.50 -55.64
CA LEU A 41 -100.36 -53.09 -54.52
C LEU A 41 -101.01 -54.39 -54.97
N LYS A 42 -101.02 -55.40 -54.11
CA LYS A 42 -101.65 -56.68 -54.36
C LYS A 42 -102.64 -57.00 -53.25
N ALA A 43 -103.85 -57.37 -53.61
CA ALA A 43 -104.85 -57.87 -52.68
C ALA A 43 -104.48 -59.29 -52.28
N ASP A 44 -104.07 -59.45 -51.02
CA ASP A 44 -103.86 -60.77 -50.43
C ASP A 44 -105.19 -61.29 -49.87
N ILE A 45 -105.67 -62.34 -50.52
CA ILE A 45 -106.91 -63.06 -50.19
C ILE A 45 -106.61 -64.43 -49.59
N THR A 46 -105.37 -64.70 -49.17
CA THR A 46 -104.97 -66.02 -48.65
C THR A 46 -105.81 -66.49 -47.46
N SER A 47 -106.51 -65.58 -46.78
CA SER A 47 -107.44 -65.89 -45.68
C SER A 47 -108.92 -66.07 -46.08
N LEU A 48 -109.29 -65.95 -47.37
CA LEU A 48 -110.66 -66.14 -47.88
C LEU A 48 -110.94 -67.59 -48.36
N PRO A 49 -112.22 -68.04 -48.45
CA PRO A 49 -112.60 -69.39 -48.90
C PRO A 49 -112.03 -69.79 -50.28
N LYS A 50 -111.42 -70.97 -50.43
CA LYS A 50 -110.73 -71.34 -51.69
C LYS A 50 -111.67 -71.76 -52.83
N ASP A 51 -112.93 -72.03 -52.53
CA ASP A 51 -113.86 -72.71 -53.44
C ASP A 51 -114.75 -71.71 -54.23
N ALA A 52 -114.53 -70.41 -54.04
CA ALA A 52 -115.29 -69.33 -54.67
C ALA A 52 -114.42 -68.55 -55.66
N ASN A 53 -115.02 -68.05 -56.74
CA ASN A 53 -114.36 -67.09 -57.62
C ASN A 53 -114.51 -65.67 -57.07
N TYR A 54 -113.42 -64.89 -57.10
CA TYR A 54 -113.36 -63.54 -56.52
C TYR A 54 -113.25 -62.45 -57.56
N GLN A 55 -114.00 -61.36 -57.35
CA GLN A 55 -113.85 -60.11 -58.09
C GLN A 55 -113.28 -59.02 -57.20
N TYR A 56 -112.36 -58.22 -57.76
CA TYR A 56 -111.63 -57.19 -57.03
C TYR A 56 -112.09 -55.80 -57.47
N GLU A 57 -112.26 -54.91 -56.51
CA GLU A 57 -112.58 -53.52 -56.74
C GLU A 57 -111.69 -52.65 -55.85
N TRP A 58 -110.88 -51.80 -56.49
CA TRP A 58 -109.99 -50.88 -55.78
C TRP A 58 -110.66 -49.53 -55.62
N TYR A 59 -110.46 -48.91 -54.46
CA TYR A 59 -111.08 -47.63 -54.11
C TYR A 59 -110.05 -46.64 -53.60
N PHE A 60 -110.21 -45.38 -54.01
CA PHE A 60 -109.67 -44.27 -53.24
C PHE A 60 -110.64 -43.92 -52.12
N VAL A 61 -110.11 -43.86 -50.90
CA VAL A 61 -110.85 -43.36 -49.74
C VAL A 61 -110.40 -41.92 -49.47
N LYS A 62 -111.28 -40.97 -49.79
CA LYS A 62 -111.06 -39.55 -49.51
C LYS A 62 -112.20 -39.02 -48.64
N ALA A 63 -111.85 -38.54 -47.43
CA ALA A 63 -112.80 -38.00 -46.45
C ALA A 63 -113.98 -38.93 -46.12
N GLY A 64 -113.77 -40.25 -46.15
CA GLY A 64 -114.80 -41.25 -45.83
C GLY A 64 -115.69 -41.64 -47.01
N VAL A 65 -115.53 -41.00 -48.18
CA VAL A 65 -116.18 -41.40 -49.42
C VAL A 65 -115.26 -42.34 -50.19
N GLU A 66 -115.81 -43.45 -50.66
CA GLU A 66 -115.12 -44.45 -51.47
C GLU A 66 -115.42 -44.21 -52.94
N GLU A 67 -114.39 -43.87 -53.72
CA GLU A 67 -114.49 -43.69 -55.16
C GLU A 67 -113.94 -44.94 -55.86
N LEU A 68 -114.81 -45.63 -56.60
CA LEU A 68 -114.47 -46.83 -57.37
C LEU A 68 -113.52 -46.46 -58.51
N LEU A 69 -112.42 -47.19 -58.63
CA LEU A 69 -111.45 -47.04 -59.72
C LEU A 69 -111.91 -47.90 -60.91
N SER A 70 -112.81 -47.35 -61.73
CA SER A 70 -113.52 -48.08 -62.80
C SER A 70 -112.60 -48.79 -63.79
N SER A 71 -112.90 -50.08 -64.04
CA SER A 71 -112.31 -51.07 -64.96
C SER A 71 -111.08 -51.88 -64.53
N GLN A 72 -110.59 -51.74 -63.29
CA GLN A 72 -109.50 -52.58 -62.75
C GLN A 72 -110.06 -53.69 -61.84
N THR A 73 -110.42 -54.82 -62.43
CA THR A 73 -110.93 -56.01 -61.72
C THR A 73 -109.84 -56.99 -61.28
N SER A 74 -108.57 -56.54 -61.33
CA SER A 74 -107.38 -57.35 -61.02
C SER A 74 -107.08 -57.36 -59.53
N ASN A 75 -106.45 -58.44 -59.06
CA ASN A 75 -105.91 -58.53 -57.71
C ASN A 75 -104.66 -57.68 -57.50
N VAL A 76 -104.17 -56.97 -58.52
CA VAL A 76 -103.01 -56.07 -58.47
C VAL A 76 -103.41 -54.67 -58.96
N TYR A 77 -102.92 -53.63 -58.29
CA TYR A 77 -103.14 -52.22 -58.60
C TYR A 77 -101.83 -51.43 -58.59
N LEU A 78 -101.40 -50.92 -59.75
CA LEU A 78 -100.27 -50.00 -59.85
C LEU A 78 -100.69 -48.61 -59.35
N ILE A 79 -100.04 -48.10 -58.31
CA ILE A 79 -100.37 -46.81 -57.70
C ILE A 79 -99.97 -45.68 -58.66
N PRO A 80 -100.92 -44.90 -59.20
CA PRO A 80 -100.62 -43.75 -60.05
C PRO A 80 -100.07 -42.58 -59.22
N SER A 81 -99.42 -41.64 -59.90
CA SER A 81 -98.84 -40.45 -59.25
C SER A 81 -99.87 -39.56 -58.56
N ASP A 82 -101.10 -39.52 -59.06
CA ASP A 82 -102.17 -38.74 -58.46
C ASP A 82 -102.76 -39.37 -57.19
N ALA A 83 -102.37 -40.60 -56.86
CA ALA A 83 -102.75 -41.27 -55.63
C ALA A 83 -101.99 -40.75 -54.40
N LEU A 84 -100.94 -39.93 -54.58
CA LEU A 84 -100.11 -39.43 -53.48
C LEU A 84 -100.95 -38.78 -52.38
N GLY A 85 -100.76 -39.23 -51.13
CA GLY A 85 -101.51 -38.76 -49.96
C GLY A 85 -102.94 -39.29 -49.87
N LYS A 86 -103.46 -40.00 -50.88
CA LYS A 86 -104.74 -40.69 -50.80
C LYS A 86 -104.60 -42.03 -50.07
N SER A 87 -105.69 -42.49 -49.47
CA SER A 87 -105.76 -43.84 -48.92
C SER A 87 -106.37 -44.79 -49.95
N ILE A 88 -105.79 -45.97 -50.10
CA ILE A 88 -106.32 -47.03 -50.97
C ILE A 88 -106.86 -48.17 -50.10
N ILE A 89 -108.00 -48.71 -50.52
CA ILE A 89 -108.53 -50.00 -50.03
C ILE A 89 -108.87 -50.87 -51.25
N VAL A 90 -108.94 -52.18 -51.02
CA VAL A 90 -109.50 -53.13 -51.97
C VAL A 90 -110.70 -53.82 -51.32
N LYS A 91 -111.77 -53.94 -52.09
CA LYS A 91 -112.93 -54.76 -51.77
C LYS A 91 -112.94 -55.96 -52.69
N VAL A 92 -113.17 -57.13 -52.12
CA VAL A 92 -113.17 -58.40 -52.84
C VAL A 92 -114.51 -59.07 -52.61
N THR A 93 -115.21 -59.42 -53.68
CA THR A 93 -116.56 -60.01 -53.61
C THR A 93 -116.53 -61.44 -54.16
N ASP A 94 -117.15 -62.39 -53.45
CA ASP A 94 -117.23 -63.80 -53.85
C ASP A 94 -118.43 -64.07 -54.80
N ASP A 95 -118.45 -65.24 -55.45
CA ASP A 95 -119.51 -65.65 -56.40
C ASP A 95 -120.89 -65.88 -55.76
N ARG A 96 -120.97 -65.90 -54.42
CA ARG A 96 -122.22 -65.92 -53.65
C ARG A 96 -122.69 -64.51 -53.28
N GLY A 97 -121.92 -63.47 -53.63
CA GLY A 97 -122.22 -62.06 -53.42
C GLY A 97 -121.71 -61.47 -52.10
N LYS A 98 -120.86 -62.16 -51.33
CA LYS A 98 -120.30 -61.65 -50.06
C LYS A 98 -119.04 -60.81 -50.31
N MET A 99 -118.97 -59.62 -49.72
CA MET A 99 -117.88 -58.65 -49.89
C MET A 99 -116.94 -58.59 -48.66
N TYR A 100 -115.64 -58.47 -48.92
CA TYR A 100 -114.55 -58.32 -47.94
C TYR A 100 -113.74 -57.06 -48.22
N GLU A 101 -113.40 -56.25 -47.20
CA GLU A 101 -112.68 -54.98 -47.35
C GLU A 101 -111.33 -54.98 -46.63
N SER A 102 -110.30 -54.38 -47.23
CA SER A 102 -108.97 -54.23 -46.63
C SER A 102 -108.81 -53.01 -45.73
N LYS A 103 -107.78 -53.02 -44.87
CA LYS A 103 -107.32 -51.80 -44.18
C LYS A 103 -106.80 -50.77 -45.18
N LYS A 104 -106.92 -49.49 -44.81
CA LYS A 104 -106.44 -48.33 -45.58
C LYS A 104 -104.91 -48.28 -45.60
N ILE A 105 -104.32 -48.19 -46.78
CA ILE A 105 -102.91 -47.85 -46.97
C ILE A 105 -102.78 -46.42 -47.50
N VAL A 106 -102.03 -45.57 -46.80
CA VAL A 106 -101.78 -44.18 -47.24
C VAL A 106 -100.63 -44.19 -48.23
N VAL A 107 -100.85 -43.62 -49.40
CA VAL A 107 -99.84 -43.57 -50.46
C VAL A 107 -98.77 -42.53 -50.13
N LYS A 108 -97.51 -42.95 -50.07
CA LYS A 108 -96.33 -42.11 -49.85
C LYS A 108 -95.61 -41.78 -51.15
N GLY A 109 -94.87 -40.67 -51.14
CA GLY A 109 -93.99 -40.28 -52.23
C GLY A 109 -92.61 -40.93 -52.10
N THR A 110 -91.87 -40.97 -53.21
CA THR A 110 -90.49 -41.48 -53.24
C THR A 110 -89.54 -40.32 -53.50
N LEU A 111 -88.44 -40.25 -52.76
CA LEU A 111 -87.34 -39.32 -53.02
C LEU A 111 -86.03 -40.09 -53.23
N SER A 112 -85.05 -39.50 -53.90
CA SER A 112 -83.72 -40.10 -54.07
C SER A 112 -82.70 -39.48 -53.12
N THR A 113 -81.63 -40.20 -52.79
CA THR A 113 -80.49 -39.67 -52.03
C THR A 113 -79.25 -39.68 -52.91
N GLU A 114 -78.39 -38.69 -52.75
CA GLU A 114 -77.09 -38.60 -53.43
C GLU A 114 -75.95 -38.35 -52.47
N GLY A 115 -74.73 -38.61 -52.92
CA GLY A 115 -73.51 -38.39 -52.16
C GLY A 115 -72.79 -39.70 -51.83
N ASN A 116 -71.95 -39.64 -50.81
CA ASN A 116 -70.98 -40.68 -50.48
C ASN A 116 -71.50 -41.56 -49.35
N ASP A 117 -71.44 -42.87 -49.52
CA ASP A 117 -72.05 -43.88 -48.63
C ASP A 117 -71.07 -44.56 -47.67
N TYR A 118 -70.00 -43.87 -47.28
CA TYR A 118 -69.03 -44.32 -46.27
C TYR A 118 -69.06 -43.42 -45.02
N VAL A 119 -68.51 -43.88 -43.90
CA VAL A 119 -68.44 -43.08 -42.64
C VAL A 119 -67.68 -41.77 -42.86
N ASN A 120 -68.22 -40.66 -42.35
CA ASN A 120 -67.83 -39.27 -42.63
C ASN A 120 -68.10 -38.81 -44.08
N GLY A 121 -68.63 -39.67 -44.94
CA GLY A 121 -69.27 -39.31 -46.20
C GLY A 121 -70.57 -38.53 -45.96
N LYS A 122 -70.97 -37.75 -46.96
CA LYS A 122 -72.17 -36.90 -46.90
C LYS A 122 -73.24 -37.46 -47.82
N LEU A 123 -74.44 -37.67 -47.29
CA LEU A 123 -75.63 -38.01 -48.06
C LEU A 123 -76.64 -36.87 -47.98
N VAL A 124 -77.25 -36.55 -49.12
CA VAL A 124 -78.22 -35.45 -49.27
C VAL A 124 -79.52 -36.02 -49.85
N ALA A 125 -80.66 -35.67 -49.26
CA ALA A 125 -81.97 -35.99 -49.79
C ALA A 125 -82.32 -35.06 -50.96
N LYS A 126 -82.61 -35.60 -52.16
CA LYS A 126 -83.03 -34.80 -53.32
C LYS A 126 -84.51 -34.45 -53.23
N ILE A 127 -84.77 -33.17 -53.03
CA ILE A 127 -86.13 -32.61 -52.97
C ILE A 127 -86.54 -31.85 -54.25
N GLU A 128 -85.59 -31.56 -55.14
CA GLU A 128 -85.83 -30.84 -56.39
C GLU A 128 -86.68 -31.68 -57.37
N GLY A 129 -87.70 -31.06 -57.97
CA GLY A 129 -88.59 -31.71 -58.95
C GLY A 129 -89.78 -32.47 -58.35
N LEU A 130 -89.95 -32.48 -57.01
CA LEU A 130 -91.10 -33.10 -56.35
C LEU A 130 -92.29 -32.11 -56.25
N SER A 131 -93.42 -32.44 -56.88
CA SER A 131 -94.65 -31.61 -56.87
C SER A 131 -95.76 -32.25 -56.05
N SER A 132 -96.44 -31.48 -55.19
CA SER A 132 -97.78 -31.85 -54.71
C SER A 132 -98.80 -31.56 -55.82
N ASN A 133 -99.93 -32.28 -55.85
CA ASN A 133 -101.02 -32.11 -56.84
C ASN A 133 -101.80 -30.77 -56.69
N THR A 134 -101.19 -29.76 -56.06
CA THR A 134 -101.76 -28.44 -55.80
C THR A 134 -100.89 -27.38 -56.48
N ASN A 135 -101.48 -26.34 -57.07
CA ASN A 135 -100.75 -25.27 -57.79
C ASN A 135 -99.91 -24.35 -56.88
N LYS A 136 -99.30 -24.87 -55.80
CA LYS A 136 -98.38 -24.17 -54.89
C LYS A 136 -97.01 -24.88 -54.87
N PRO A 137 -95.90 -24.14 -54.67
CA PRO A 137 -94.58 -24.77 -54.52
C PRO A 137 -94.51 -25.66 -53.28
N THR A 138 -93.96 -26.87 -53.43
CA THR A 138 -93.81 -27.85 -52.35
C THR A 138 -92.77 -27.39 -51.31
N VAL A 139 -93.16 -27.25 -50.04
CA VAL A 139 -92.25 -26.88 -48.94
C VAL A 139 -92.08 -28.06 -47.98
N PHE A 140 -90.83 -28.44 -47.71
CA PHE A 140 -90.47 -29.50 -46.74
C PHE A 140 -90.18 -28.91 -45.36
N THR A 141 -90.86 -29.42 -44.34
CA THR A 141 -90.80 -28.90 -42.96
C THR A 141 -89.97 -29.77 -42.03
N ASN A 142 -89.70 -31.02 -42.39
CA ASN A 142 -88.93 -31.94 -41.56
C ASN A 142 -88.19 -33.01 -42.38
N PHE A 143 -86.97 -33.33 -41.97
CA PHE A 143 -86.22 -34.50 -42.42
C PHE A 143 -85.82 -35.32 -41.19
N GLN A 144 -85.81 -36.63 -41.31
CA GLN A 144 -85.22 -37.49 -40.28
C GLN A 144 -84.53 -38.67 -40.95
N TRP A 145 -83.24 -38.83 -40.65
CA TRP A 145 -82.47 -39.99 -41.09
C TRP A 145 -82.65 -41.14 -40.12
N TYR A 146 -82.82 -42.33 -40.67
CA TYR A 146 -83.01 -43.56 -39.92
C TYR A 146 -81.93 -44.57 -40.30
N VAL A 147 -81.48 -45.32 -39.31
CA VAL A 147 -80.72 -46.54 -39.51
C VAL A 147 -81.64 -47.74 -39.27
N LEU A 148 -81.53 -48.73 -40.14
CA LEU A 148 -82.28 -49.97 -40.05
C LEU A 148 -81.49 -50.95 -39.16
N GLU A 149 -82.07 -51.30 -38.02
CA GLU A 149 -81.53 -52.33 -37.12
C GLU A 149 -82.62 -53.36 -36.84
N ASP A 150 -82.35 -54.65 -37.09
CA ASP A 150 -83.31 -55.75 -36.92
C ASP A 150 -84.66 -55.51 -37.62
N ASN A 151 -84.62 -55.02 -38.87
CA ASN A 151 -85.79 -54.61 -39.66
C ASN A 151 -86.66 -53.50 -39.01
N LYS A 152 -86.16 -52.81 -37.99
CA LYS A 152 -86.82 -51.65 -37.36
C LYS A 152 -86.05 -50.38 -37.69
N ALA A 153 -86.77 -49.36 -38.15
CA ALA A 153 -86.22 -48.04 -38.36
C ALA A 153 -85.95 -47.35 -37.00
N LYS A 154 -84.68 -47.06 -36.70
CA LYS A 154 -84.29 -46.26 -35.53
C LYS A 154 -83.79 -44.89 -36.00
N PRO A 155 -84.29 -43.78 -35.43
CA PRO A 155 -83.84 -42.45 -35.84
C PRO A 155 -82.37 -42.26 -35.44
N ILE A 156 -81.56 -41.76 -36.37
CA ILE A 156 -80.21 -41.29 -36.04
C ILE A 156 -80.39 -39.99 -35.25
N ALA A 157 -80.03 -40.01 -33.97
CA ALA A 157 -80.33 -38.94 -33.05
C ALA A 157 -79.76 -37.59 -33.54
N ASN A 158 -80.60 -36.55 -33.51
CA ASN A 158 -80.29 -35.17 -33.91
C ASN A 158 -79.99 -34.94 -35.41
N GLU A 159 -80.09 -35.95 -36.27
CA GLU A 159 -79.87 -35.82 -37.72
C GLU A 159 -81.19 -35.52 -38.45
N THR A 160 -81.66 -34.27 -38.29
CA THR A 160 -82.95 -33.78 -38.82
C THR A 160 -82.81 -32.85 -40.04
N LYS A 161 -81.62 -32.82 -40.64
CA LYS A 161 -81.29 -31.95 -41.77
C LYS A 161 -81.42 -32.69 -43.09
N LEU A 162 -81.48 -31.90 -44.17
CA LEU A 162 -81.42 -32.38 -45.56
C LEU A 162 -80.18 -33.24 -45.83
N GLU A 163 -79.05 -32.88 -45.21
CA GLU A 163 -77.75 -33.54 -45.33
C GLU A 163 -77.41 -34.31 -44.05
N LEU A 164 -76.89 -35.53 -44.21
CA LEU A 164 -76.33 -36.38 -43.16
C LEU A 164 -74.83 -36.58 -43.40
N VAL A 165 -74.01 -36.25 -42.41
CA VAL A 165 -72.64 -36.79 -42.32
C VAL A 165 -72.73 -38.15 -41.67
N ILE A 166 -72.39 -39.22 -42.39
CA ILE A 166 -72.63 -40.58 -41.94
C ILE A 166 -71.80 -40.87 -40.67
N PRO A 167 -72.44 -41.17 -39.53
CA PRO A 167 -71.73 -41.47 -38.30
C PRO A 167 -71.16 -42.89 -38.31
N PRO A 168 -70.10 -43.20 -37.52
CA PRO A 168 -69.54 -44.55 -37.44
C PRO A 168 -70.54 -45.64 -37.04
N LEU A 169 -71.56 -45.29 -36.25
CA LEU A 169 -72.62 -46.22 -35.83
C LEU A 169 -73.48 -46.75 -36.99
N ALA A 170 -73.47 -46.06 -38.15
CA ALA A 170 -74.23 -46.42 -39.34
C ALA A 170 -73.44 -47.33 -40.30
N ALA A 171 -72.17 -47.62 -40.02
CA ALA A 171 -71.34 -48.48 -40.86
C ALA A 171 -71.93 -49.90 -41.02
N ASP A 172 -71.88 -50.44 -42.24
CA ASP A 172 -72.48 -51.74 -42.64
C ASP A 172 -74.00 -51.86 -42.41
N LYS A 173 -74.69 -50.75 -42.08
CA LYS A 173 -76.13 -50.72 -41.89
C LYS A 173 -76.82 -50.06 -43.08
N LEU A 174 -78.12 -50.35 -43.22
CA LEU A 174 -78.98 -49.66 -44.17
C LEU A 174 -79.47 -48.37 -43.53
N ILE A 175 -79.46 -47.28 -44.28
CA ILE A 175 -80.07 -46.02 -43.85
C ILE A 175 -81.08 -45.52 -44.88
N PHE A 176 -82.04 -44.73 -44.45
CA PHE A 176 -82.96 -44.03 -45.32
C PHE A 176 -83.40 -42.71 -44.66
N VAL A 177 -84.01 -41.83 -45.44
CA VAL A 177 -84.55 -40.56 -44.94
C VAL A 177 -86.05 -40.48 -45.17
N GLU A 178 -86.76 -39.98 -44.17
CA GLU A 178 -88.16 -39.56 -44.30
C GLU A 178 -88.20 -38.03 -44.36
N ALA A 179 -88.85 -37.49 -45.39
CA ALA A 179 -89.08 -36.06 -45.56
C ALA A 179 -90.58 -35.77 -45.52
N LYS A 180 -90.98 -34.76 -44.74
CA LYS A 180 -92.38 -34.33 -44.62
C LYS A 180 -92.56 -32.94 -45.19
N THR A 181 -93.64 -32.77 -45.91
CA THR A 181 -94.08 -31.49 -46.48
C THR A 181 -95.03 -30.75 -45.53
N GLU A 182 -95.21 -29.45 -45.75
CA GLU A 182 -96.11 -28.60 -44.97
C GLU A 182 -97.58 -29.04 -45.06
N ASP A 183 -98.00 -29.57 -46.22
CA ASP A 183 -99.33 -30.12 -46.47
C ASP A 183 -99.50 -31.57 -45.96
N GLY A 184 -98.51 -32.10 -45.24
CA GLY A 184 -98.58 -33.38 -44.55
C GLY A 184 -98.25 -34.60 -45.41
N LEU A 185 -97.80 -34.41 -46.66
CA LEU A 185 -97.33 -35.50 -47.51
C LEU A 185 -95.95 -36.00 -47.05
N VAL A 186 -95.76 -37.32 -47.09
CA VAL A 186 -94.54 -37.98 -46.63
C VAL A 186 -93.82 -38.61 -47.82
N TYR A 187 -92.52 -38.31 -47.94
CA TYR A 187 -91.61 -38.88 -48.92
C TYR A 187 -90.55 -39.72 -48.20
N VAL A 188 -90.25 -40.89 -48.75
CA VAL A 188 -89.26 -41.82 -48.17
C VAL A 188 -88.24 -42.18 -49.24
N SER A 189 -86.96 -42.22 -48.87
CA SER A 189 -85.92 -42.73 -49.77
C SER A 189 -85.84 -44.25 -49.78
N PRO A 190 -85.31 -44.86 -50.86
CA PRO A 190 -84.83 -46.24 -50.80
C PRO A 190 -83.80 -46.42 -49.69
N ASN A 191 -83.70 -47.64 -49.17
CA ASN A 191 -82.65 -48.01 -48.23
C ASN A 191 -81.29 -47.98 -48.93
N LYS A 192 -80.35 -47.22 -48.38
CA LYS A 192 -78.97 -47.11 -48.85
C LYS A 192 -78.04 -47.85 -47.88
N LYS A 193 -77.29 -48.83 -48.38
CA LYS A 193 -76.29 -49.55 -47.57
C LYS A 193 -75.05 -48.69 -47.39
N ILE A 194 -74.63 -48.50 -46.15
CA ILE A 194 -73.38 -47.81 -45.82
C ILE A 194 -72.23 -48.81 -45.81
N GLN A 195 -71.08 -48.39 -46.34
CA GLN A 195 -69.87 -49.20 -46.40
C GLN A 195 -69.42 -49.64 -44.99
N LYS A 196 -68.83 -50.83 -44.91
CA LYS A 196 -68.26 -51.36 -43.66
C LYS A 196 -66.96 -50.62 -43.32
N LEU A 197 -66.70 -50.41 -42.04
CA LEU A 197 -65.41 -49.86 -41.59
C LEU A 197 -64.28 -50.87 -41.87
N ASN A 198 -63.29 -50.45 -42.67
CA ASN A 198 -62.04 -51.15 -42.91
C ASN A 198 -60.90 -50.38 -42.25
N LEU A 199 -60.75 -50.58 -40.93
CA LEU A 199 -59.86 -49.76 -40.09
C LEU A 199 -58.39 -50.12 -40.28
N SER A 200 -57.54 -49.08 -40.33
CA SER A 200 -56.09 -49.21 -40.16
C SER A 200 -55.57 -48.17 -39.18
N ILE A 201 -54.57 -48.55 -38.39
CA ILE A 201 -53.85 -47.65 -37.48
C ILE A 201 -52.48 -47.36 -38.10
N GLU A 202 -52.12 -46.08 -38.19
CA GLU A 202 -50.79 -45.69 -38.64
C GLU A 202 -49.72 -46.10 -37.61
N ALA A 203 -48.44 -45.94 -37.98
CA ALA A 203 -47.33 -46.32 -37.12
C ALA A 203 -47.42 -45.65 -35.74
N ILE A 204 -47.24 -46.44 -34.69
CA ILE A 204 -47.26 -45.94 -33.31
C ILE A 204 -45.93 -45.25 -33.01
N GLU A 205 -45.99 -43.97 -32.68
CA GLU A 205 -44.84 -43.11 -32.35
C GLU A 205 -44.82 -42.77 -30.85
N PHE A 206 -43.62 -42.48 -30.34
CA PHE A 206 -43.42 -42.00 -28.97
C PHE A 206 -43.05 -40.51 -28.97
N GLU A 207 -43.51 -39.76 -27.98
CA GLU A 207 -43.14 -38.35 -27.83
C GLU A 207 -41.64 -38.25 -27.48
N GLY A 208 -40.85 -37.61 -28.34
CA GLY A 208 -39.42 -37.37 -28.09
C GLY A 208 -38.50 -38.57 -28.27
N PHE A 209 -39.03 -39.71 -28.71
CA PHE A 209 -38.25 -40.92 -29.01
C PHE A 209 -38.64 -41.50 -30.38
N THR A 210 -37.64 -41.97 -31.10
CA THR A 210 -37.70 -42.56 -32.42
C THR A 210 -37.20 -44.01 -32.38
N GLY A 211 -37.57 -44.81 -33.38
CA GLY A 211 -37.17 -46.21 -33.45
C GLY A 211 -35.63 -46.36 -33.46
N GLY A 212 -35.08 -47.07 -32.47
CA GLY A 212 -33.64 -47.22 -32.27
C GLY A 212 -33.07 -46.36 -31.14
N ASP A 213 -33.84 -45.42 -30.59
CA ASP A 213 -33.44 -44.68 -29.39
C ASP A 213 -33.32 -45.59 -28.16
N PHE A 214 -32.48 -45.14 -27.24
CA PHE A 214 -32.29 -45.79 -25.95
C PHE A 214 -32.99 -45.01 -24.85
N VAL A 215 -33.43 -45.74 -23.84
CA VAL A 215 -33.92 -45.17 -22.57
C VAL A 215 -33.19 -45.81 -21.41
N VAL A 216 -33.18 -45.12 -20.28
CA VAL A 216 -32.57 -45.61 -19.04
C VAL A 216 -33.62 -45.74 -17.94
N PRO A 217 -33.34 -46.49 -16.86
CA PRO A 217 -34.24 -46.54 -15.72
C PRO A 217 -34.58 -45.13 -15.19
N GLY A 218 -35.88 -44.85 -15.03
CA GLY A 218 -36.40 -43.53 -14.65
C GLY A 218 -36.89 -42.67 -15.82
N ASP A 219 -36.57 -42.98 -17.08
CA ASP A 219 -37.20 -42.32 -18.23
C ASP A 219 -38.70 -42.63 -18.30
N THR A 220 -39.48 -41.70 -18.85
CA THR A 220 -40.92 -41.90 -19.08
C THR A 220 -41.23 -41.85 -20.57
N LEU A 221 -41.68 -42.97 -21.11
CA LEU A 221 -42.17 -43.08 -22.48
C LEU A 221 -43.63 -42.64 -22.56
N LYS A 222 -43.98 -41.87 -23.58
CA LYS A 222 -45.35 -41.42 -23.85
C LYS A 222 -45.73 -41.72 -25.29
N VAL A 223 -46.92 -42.28 -25.50
CA VAL A 223 -47.43 -42.61 -26.83
C VAL A 223 -48.09 -41.38 -27.44
N LYS A 224 -47.63 -40.97 -28.63
CA LYS A 224 -48.30 -39.93 -29.42
C LYS A 224 -49.64 -40.49 -29.91
N ILE A 225 -50.71 -39.69 -29.85
CA ILE A 225 -52.07 -40.12 -30.24
C ILE A 225 -52.04 -40.69 -31.66
N PRO A 226 -52.36 -41.99 -31.88
CA PRO A 226 -52.26 -42.61 -33.20
C PRO A 226 -53.33 -42.09 -34.16
N VAL A 227 -52.99 -42.05 -35.45
CA VAL A 227 -53.94 -41.77 -36.53
C VAL A 227 -54.66 -43.06 -36.92
N VAL A 228 -55.99 -43.03 -36.93
CA VAL A 228 -56.82 -44.16 -37.38
C VAL A 228 -57.55 -43.73 -38.65
N THR A 229 -57.44 -44.57 -39.67
CA THR A 229 -58.10 -44.36 -40.95
C THR A 229 -59.05 -45.52 -41.27
N THR A 230 -60.04 -45.28 -42.12
CA THR A 230 -60.82 -46.34 -42.76
C THR A 230 -60.67 -46.23 -44.27
N GLU A 231 -60.52 -47.35 -44.95
CA GLU A 231 -60.47 -47.39 -46.41
C GLU A 231 -61.86 -47.67 -46.98
N THR A 232 -62.27 -46.89 -47.98
CA THR A 232 -63.51 -47.09 -48.75
C THR A 232 -63.35 -48.19 -49.79
N ASP A 233 -64.43 -48.70 -50.36
CA ASP A 233 -64.41 -49.67 -51.46
C ASP A 233 -63.69 -49.17 -52.74
N THR A 234 -63.53 -47.84 -52.91
CA THR A 234 -62.75 -47.23 -54.00
C THR A 234 -61.28 -46.96 -53.63
N SER A 235 -60.77 -47.60 -52.57
CA SER A 235 -59.41 -47.44 -52.03
C SER A 235 -59.05 -46.02 -51.56
N GLN A 236 -60.04 -45.17 -51.29
CA GLN A 236 -59.81 -43.89 -50.63
C GLN A 236 -59.64 -44.10 -49.12
N LYS A 237 -58.56 -43.55 -48.54
CA LYS A 237 -58.34 -43.54 -47.08
C LYS A 237 -58.98 -42.30 -46.46
N ILE A 238 -59.83 -42.51 -45.47
CA ILE A 238 -60.53 -41.47 -44.72
C ILE A 238 -60.01 -41.46 -43.29
N THR A 239 -59.46 -40.33 -42.85
CA THR A 239 -59.05 -40.14 -41.45
C THR A 239 -60.27 -39.98 -40.55
N LEU A 240 -60.30 -40.73 -39.47
CA LEU A 240 -61.37 -40.65 -38.47
C LEU A 240 -61.02 -39.59 -37.42
N GLU A 241 -62.02 -38.86 -36.97
CA GLU A 241 -61.82 -37.83 -35.96
C GLU A 241 -61.56 -38.48 -34.59
N SER A 242 -60.66 -37.89 -33.78
CA SER A 242 -60.30 -38.45 -32.47
C SER A 242 -61.49 -38.68 -31.54
N LYS A 243 -62.57 -37.90 -31.65
CA LYS A 243 -63.80 -38.07 -30.85
C LYS A 243 -64.60 -39.32 -31.21
N GLN A 244 -64.34 -39.90 -32.38
CA GLN A 244 -64.97 -41.13 -32.89
C GLN A 244 -64.22 -42.38 -32.41
N ILE A 245 -63.07 -42.21 -31.77
CA ILE A 245 -62.13 -43.27 -31.45
C ILE A 245 -61.91 -43.34 -29.93
N SER A 246 -61.95 -44.55 -29.37
CA SER A 246 -61.48 -44.81 -28.01
C SER A 246 -60.21 -45.65 -28.04
N PHE A 247 -59.14 -45.20 -27.38
CA PHE A 247 -57.86 -45.92 -27.31
C PHE A 247 -57.66 -46.64 -25.98
N THR A 248 -57.12 -47.85 -26.04
CA THR A 248 -56.57 -48.57 -24.88
C THR A 248 -55.13 -48.96 -25.16
N TYR A 249 -54.28 -48.88 -24.15
CA TYR A 249 -52.84 -49.14 -24.25
C TYR A 249 -52.46 -50.38 -23.44
N GLN A 250 -51.45 -51.09 -23.89
CA GLN A 250 -50.82 -52.15 -23.12
C GLN A 250 -49.32 -52.14 -23.42
N TRP A 251 -48.50 -51.87 -22.41
CA TRP A 251 -47.04 -51.93 -22.56
C TRP A 251 -46.56 -53.38 -22.46
N LEU A 252 -45.59 -53.71 -23.31
CA LEU A 252 -44.99 -55.04 -23.42
C LEU A 252 -43.47 -54.91 -23.49
N TYR A 253 -42.78 -56.00 -23.19
CA TYR A 253 -41.36 -56.15 -23.46
C TYR A 253 -41.11 -57.36 -24.35
N LYS A 254 -40.08 -57.26 -25.19
CA LYS A 254 -39.72 -58.31 -26.13
C LYS A 254 -38.73 -59.29 -25.49
N VAL A 255 -38.98 -60.59 -25.64
CA VAL A 255 -38.10 -61.68 -25.22
C VAL A 255 -37.90 -62.62 -26.42
N GLY A 256 -36.73 -62.58 -27.04
CA GLY A 256 -36.47 -63.30 -28.28
C GLY A 256 -37.40 -62.83 -29.41
N SER A 257 -38.21 -63.75 -29.95
CA SER A 257 -39.22 -63.45 -30.98
C SER A 257 -40.62 -63.19 -30.41
N SER A 258 -40.79 -63.17 -29.09
CA SER A 258 -42.10 -63.09 -28.41
C SER A 258 -42.26 -61.79 -27.61
N TYR A 259 -43.51 -61.38 -27.36
CA TYR A 259 -43.84 -60.22 -26.51
C TYR A 259 -44.51 -60.67 -25.21
N SER A 260 -44.07 -60.10 -24.09
CA SER A 260 -44.59 -60.34 -22.74
C SER A 260 -45.24 -59.08 -22.17
N ILE A 261 -46.39 -59.24 -21.50
CA ILE A 261 -47.16 -58.14 -20.92
C ILE A 261 -46.42 -57.57 -19.71
N ILE A 262 -46.38 -56.24 -19.60
CA ILE A 262 -46.01 -55.55 -18.36
C ILE A 262 -47.28 -55.37 -17.52
N PRO A 263 -47.41 -56.04 -16.36
CA PRO A 263 -48.62 -55.96 -15.55
C PRO A 263 -48.95 -54.52 -15.16
N ASN A 264 -50.24 -54.16 -15.21
CA ASN A 264 -50.79 -52.85 -14.83
C ASN A 264 -50.28 -51.65 -15.65
N ALA A 265 -49.53 -51.87 -16.74
CA ALA A 265 -49.07 -50.80 -17.63
C ALA A 265 -50.05 -50.60 -18.79
N SER A 266 -51.19 -49.96 -18.50
CA SER A 266 -52.30 -49.76 -19.45
C SER A 266 -52.59 -48.30 -19.82
N THR A 267 -51.75 -47.37 -19.35
CA THR A 267 -51.89 -45.93 -19.63
C THR A 267 -51.08 -45.54 -20.87
N PRO A 268 -51.36 -44.40 -21.55
CA PRO A 268 -50.57 -43.91 -22.67
C PRO A 268 -49.13 -43.52 -22.31
N SER A 269 -48.77 -43.57 -21.02
CA SER A 269 -47.44 -43.25 -20.51
C SER A 269 -46.89 -44.43 -19.70
N TYR A 270 -45.58 -44.63 -19.72
CA TYR A 270 -44.90 -45.65 -18.93
C TYR A 270 -43.53 -45.19 -18.45
N MET A 271 -43.32 -45.22 -17.14
CA MET A 271 -42.02 -44.93 -16.53
C MET A 271 -41.21 -46.22 -16.41
N ILE A 272 -39.99 -46.22 -16.93
CA ILE A 272 -39.08 -47.36 -16.84
C ILE A 272 -38.69 -47.55 -15.36
N PRO A 273 -39.01 -48.69 -14.73
CA PRO A 273 -38.69 -48.93 -13.32
C PRO A 273 -37.18 -48.95 -13.06
N LYS A 274 -36.76 -48.50 -11.88
CA LYS A 274 -35.34 -48.36 -11.49
C LYS A 274 -34.58 -49.70 -11.45
N ASP A 275 -35.28 -50.80 -11.22
CA ASP A 275 -34.81 -52.18 -11.07
C ASP A 275 -34.69 -52.94 -12.40
N THR A 276 -34.91 -52.29 -13.55
CA THR A 276 -34.89 -52.96 -14.86
C THR A 276 -33.51 -53.35 -15.40
N GLN A 277 -32.41 -52.88 -14.79
CA GLN A 277 -31.05 -53.12 -15.29
C GLN A 277 -30.68 -54.62 -15.42
N ASP A 278 -31.17 -55.46 -14.50
CA ASP A 278 -30.93 -56.92 -14.50
C ASP A 278 -32.13 -57.74 -14.98
N SER A 279 -33.19 -57.07 -15.43
CA SER A 279 -34.40 -57.73 -15.93
C SER A 279 -34.24 -58.21 -17.38
N ALA A 280 -35.02 -59.24 -17.77
CA ALA A 280 -35.15 -59.68 -19.16
C ALA A 280 -35.84 -58.63 -20.06
N MET A 281 -36.33 -57.53 -19.49
CA MET A 281 -37.02 -56.44 -20.15
C MET A 281 -35.97 -55.47 -20.73
N LYS A 282 -35.47 -55.80 -21.93
CA LYS A 282 -34.45 -54.99 -22.64
C LYS A 282 -35.02 -54.13 -23.77
N ASP A 283 -36.14 -54.52 -24.34
CA ASP A 283 -36.75 -53.86 -25.49
C ASP A 283 -38.24 -53.66 -25.21
N ILE A 284 -38.70 -52.42 -25.16
CA ILE A 284 -40.07 -52.02 -24.78
C ILE A 284 -40.88 -51.67 -26.02
N VAL A 285 -42.12 -52.13 -26.06
CA VAL A 285 -43.12 -51.74 -27.06
C VAL A 285 -44.45 -51.44 -26.38
N VAL A 286 -45.34 -50.81 -27.12
CA VAL A 286 -46.73 -50.61 -26.72
C VAL A 286 -47.64 -51.19 -27.79
N LYS A 287 -48.67 -51.91 -27.34
CA LYS A 287 -49.83 -52.27 -28.15
C LYS A 287 -50.90 -51.21 -27.93
N VAL A 288 -51.37 -50.61 -29.02
CA VAL A 288 -52.47 -49.64 -29.00
C VAL A 288 -53.66 -50.26 -29.70
N THR A 289 -54.79 -50.32 -29.00
CA THR A 289 -56.07 -50.78 -29.55
C THR A 289 -57.00 -49.59 -29.70
N ALA A 290 -57.49 -49.36 -30.92
CA ALA A 290 -58.45 -48.32 -31.26
C ALA A 290 -59.82 -48.94 -31.51
N LYS A 291 -60.86 -48.38 -30.89
CA LYS A 291 -62.26 -48.77 -31.07
C LYS A 291 -63.04 -47.65 -31.76
N VAL A 292 -63.73 -47.98 -32.85
CA VAL A 292 -64.59 -47.07 -33.62
C VAL A 292 -65.93 -47.75 -33.88
N GLY A 293 -67.00 -47.26 -33.26
CA GLY A 293 -68.28 -47.98 -33.24
C GLY A 293 -68.11 -49.38 -32.62
N ASP A 294 -68.52 -50.41 -33.35
CA ASP A 294 -68.38 -51.82 -32.95
C ASP A 294 -67.08 -52.48 -33.44
N GLN A 295 -66.29 -51.79 -34.27
CA GLN A 295 -65.03 -52.32 -34.81
C GLN A 295 -63.85 -51.96 -33.91
N VAL A 296 -62.90 -52.89 -33.81
CA VAL A 296 -61.65 -52.72 -33.06
C VAL A 296 -60.48 -53.09 -33.95
N ILE A 297 -59.42 -52.27 -33.92
CA ILE A 297 -58.15 -52.55 -34.57
C ILE A 297 -57.03 -52.38 -33.54
N SER A 298 -55.99 -53.21 -33.63
CA SER A 298 -54.81 -53.08 -32.76
C SER A 298 -53.54 -52.96 -33.59
N GLY A 299 -52.66 -52.03 -33.21
CA GLY A 299 -51.30 -51.93 -33.70
C GLY A 299 -50.32 -52.20 -32.56
N ILE A 300 -49.13 -52.68 -32.90
CA ILE A 300 -47.98 -52.73 -31.99
C ILE A 300 -46.90 -51.85 -32.57
N ALA A 301 -46.19 -51.08 -31.73
CA ALA A 301 -45.03 -50.32 -32.17
C ALA A 301 -44.04 -51.24 -32.88
N VAL A 302 -43.73 -50.93 -34.15
CA VAL A 302 -42.97 -51.82 -35.04
C VAL A 302 -41.52 -51.95 -34.59
N THR A 303 -40.95 -50.87 -34.05
CA THR A 303 -39.58 -50.84 -33.55
C THR A 303 -39.60 -50.71 -32.03
N PRO A 304 -39.10 -51.70 -31.28
CA PRO A 304 -38.92 -51.59 -29.85
C PRO A 304 -37.93 -50.48 -29.47
N ILE A 305 -38.19 -49.82 -28.34
CA ILE A 305 -37.25 -48.90 -27.70
C ILE A 305 -36.36 -49.70 -26.75
N ARG A 306 -35.04 -49.51 -26.84
CA ARG A 306 -34.08 -50.31 -26.07
C ARG A 306 -33.76 -49.67 -24.72
N ILE A 307 -33.76 -50.44 -23.65
CA ILE A 307 -33.22 -50.02 -22.35
C ILE A 307 -31.71 -50.28 -22.36
N SER A 308 -30.89 -49.23 -22.27
CA SER A 308 -29.43 -49.35 -22.31
C SER A 308 -28.71 -48.22 -21.58
N ASP A 309 -27.69 -48.57 -20.79
CA ASP A 309 -26.79 -47.63 -20.12
C ASP A 309 -25.45 -47.42 -20.87
N ASN A 310 -25.29 -48.00 -22.07
CA ASN A 310 -24.04 -47.96 -22.81
C ASN A 310 -23.57 -46.53 -23.11
N HIS A 311 -24.50 -45.61 -23.39
CA HIS A 311 -24.18 -44.20 -23.63
C HIS A 311 -23.73 -43.47 -22.37
N ILE A 312 -24.31 -43.81 -21.20
CA ILE A 312 -23.85 -43.30 -19.89
C ILE A 312 -22.41 -43.78 -19.66
N LYS A 313 -22.16 -45.09 -19.78
CA LYS A 313 -20.82 -45.68 -19.60
C LYS A 313 -19.79 -45.11 -20.57
N ALA A 314 -20.20 -44.83 -21.81
CA ALA A 314 -19.33 -44.22 -22.81
C ALA A 314 -18.94 -42.79 -22.42
N ILE A 315 -19.90 -41.97 -21.97
CA ILE A 315 -19.65 -40.62 -21.47
C ILE A 315 -18.81 -40.64 -20.20
N GLU A 316 -19.10 -41.53 -19.24
CA GLU A 316 -18.29 -41.69 -18.03
C GLU A 316 -16.84 -42.06 -18.36
N LYS A 317 -16.63 -42.95 -19.34
CA LYS A 317 -15.29 -43.30 -19.82
C LYS A 317 -14.59 -42.11 -20.46
N GLN A 318 -15.28 -41.33 -21.28
CA GLN A 318 -14.73 -40.11 -21.87
C GLN A 318 -14.37 -39.07 -20.81
N ILE A 319 -15.24 -38.84 -19.82
CA ILE A 319 -14.97 -37.95 -18.67
C ILE A 319 -13.75 -38.44 -17.90
N ALA A 320 -13.61 -39.75 -17.67
CA ALA A 320 -12.43 -40.30 -17.01
C ALA A 320 -11.13 -40.02 -17.77
N THR A 321 -11.18 -39.98 -19.12
CA THR A 321 -9.98 -39.65 -19.92
C THR A 321 -9.54 -38.20 -19.81
N LEU A 322 -10.33 -37.29 -19.23
CA LEU A 322 -9.91 -35.90 -19.00
C LEU A 322 -8.69 -35.82 -18.07
N LEU A 323 -8.54 -36.83 -17.21
CA LEU A 323 -7.41 -36.99 -16.30
C LEU A 323 -6.46 -38.05 -16.84
N THR A 324 -5.16 -37.79 -16.76
CA THR A 324 -4.09 -38.74 -17.09
C THR A 324 -3.01 -38.68 -16.00
N MET A 325 -2.02 -39.57 -16.09
CA MET A 325 -0.82 -39.54 -15.25
C MET A 325 0.36 -39.04 -16.07
N ASP A 326 1.22 -38.24 -15.45
CA ASP A 326 2.51 -37.86 -16.03
C ASP A 326 3.61 -38.91 -15.78
N THR A 327 4.85 -38.62 -16.20
CA THR A 327 6.00 -39.52 -16.05
C THR A 327 6.34 -39.88 -14.60
N GLN A 328 5.85 -39.10 -13.64
CA GLN A 328 6.04 -39.28 -12.20
C GLN A 328 4.75 -39.82 -11.53
N LYS A 329 3.81 -40.36 -12.33
CA LYS A 329 2.50 -40.88 -11.90
C LYS A 329 1.57 -39.85 -11.26
N ARG A 330 1.81 -38.55 -11.46
CA ARG A 330 0.94 -37.50 -10.90
C ARG A 330 -0.29 -37.33 -11.77
N VAL A 331 -1.45 -37.15 -11.14
CA VAL A 331 -2.71 -36.88 -11.85
C VAL A 331 -2.69 -35.46 -12.44
N ILE A 332 -2.81 -35.37 -13.76
CA ILE A 332 -2.84 -34.12 -14.55
C ILE A 332 -4.02 -34.13 -15.51
N TYR A 333 -4.37 -32.96 -16.05
CA TYR A 333 -5.25 -32.89 -17.22
C TYR A 333 -4.49 -33.30 -18.48
N ARG A 334 -5.20 -33.92 -19.43
CA ARG A 334 -4.66 -34.20 -20.78
C ARG A 334 -4.37 -32.91 -21.56
N GLU A 335 -3.33 -32.92 -22.41
CA GLU A 335 -2.89 -31.72 -23.14
C GLU A 335 -3.97 -31.10 -24.04
N ASP A 336 -4.75 -31.92 -24.74
CA ASP A 336 -5.80 -31.51 -25.69
C ASP A 336 -7.17 -31.25 -25.02
N ILE A 337 -7.20 -31.16 -23.68
CA ILE A 337 -8.44 -31.10 -22.90
C ILE A 337 -9.46 -30.07 -23.41
N LYS A 338 -9.01 -28.87 -23.78
CA LYS A 338 -9.89 -27.78 -24.26
C LYS A 338 -10.73 -28.20 -25.48
N SER A 339 -10.14 -28.98 -26.38
CA SER A 339 -10.81 -29.44 -27.60
C SER A 339 -11.84 -30.55 -27.33
N VAL A 340 -11.55 -31.41 -26.35
CA VAL A 340 -12.39 -32.57 -25.99
C VAL A 340 -13.56 -32.17 -25.10
N LEU A 341 -13.39 -31.14 -24.26
CA LEU A 341 -14.34 -30.77 -23.21
C LEU A 341 -15.71 -30.33 -23.75
N SER A 342 -15.71 -29.53 -24.82
CA SER A 342 -16.95 -29.09 -25.48
C SER A 342 -17.72 -30.26 -26.11
N GLN A 343 -17.01 -31.28 -26.58
CA GLN A 343 -17.63 -32.46 -27.18
C GLN A 343 -18.33 -33.31 -26.10
N ILE A 344 -17.65 -33.55 -24.98
CA ILE A 344 -18.20 -34.32 -23.85
C ILE A 344 -19.39 -33.58 -23.24
N ASP A 345 -19.29 -32.26 -23.00
CA ASP A 345 -20.41 -31.49 -22.47
C ASP A 345 -21.61 -31.51 -23.42
N ASN A 346 -21.41 -31.34 -24.73
CA ASN A 346 -22.51 -31.44 -25.71
C ASN A 346 -23.19 -32.82 -25.68
N GLN A 347 -22.40 -33.91 -25.59
CA GLN A 347 -22.94 -35.27 -25.44
C GLN A 347 -23.72 -35.44 -24.14
N TYR A 348 -23.20 -34.93 -23.02
CA TYR A 348 -23.91 -34.93 -21.74
C TYR A 348 -25.20 -34.12 -21.80
N GLN A 349 -25.20 -32.93 -22.42
CA GLN A 349 -26.38 -32.07 -22.48
C GLN A 349 -27.54 -32.69 -23.26
N LYS A 350 -27.24 -33.55 -24.24
CA LYS A 350 -28.23 -34.31 -25.03
C LYS A 350 -28.89 -35.47 -24.26
N LEU A 351 -28.34 -35.87 -23.11
CA LEU A 351 -28.95 -36.91 -22.28
C LEU A 351 -30.28 -36.43 -21.67
N THR A 352 -31.20 -37.37 -21.44
CA THR A 352 -32.42 -37.13 -20.66
C THR A 352 -32.08 -36.79 -19.21
N PRO A 353 -32.99 -36.14 -18.45
CA PRO A 353 -32.77 -35.87 -17.02
C PRO A 353 -32.44 -37.13 -16.20
N ALA A 354 -33.07 -38.26 -16.50
CA ALA A 354 -32.80 -39.53 -15.82
C ALA A 354 -31.41 -40.08 -16.16
N ALA A 355 -30.99 -39.99 -17.43
CA ALA A 355 -29.65 -40.40 -17.85
C ALA A 355 -28.55 -39.50 -17.26
N LYS A 356 -28.77 -38.18 -17.20
CA LYS A 356 -27.85 -37.22 -16.55
C LYS A 356 -27.61 -37.56 -15.08
N ALA A 357 -28.64 -37.96 -14.35
CA ALA A 357 -28.56 -38.33 -12.94
C ALA A 357 -27.76 -39.62 -12.68
N GLN A 358 -27.56 -40.46 -13.71
CA GLN A 358 -26.80 -41.71 -13.60
C GLN A 358 -25.31 -41.55 -13.96
N VAL A 359 -24.88 -40.41 -14.51
CA VAL A 359 -23.45 -40.14 -14.77
C VAL A 359 -22.76 -39.79 -13.45
N THR A 360 -22.00 -40.73 -12.90
CA THR A 360 -21.45 -40.65 -11.55
C THR A 360 -20.23 -39.73 -11.41
N ASN A 361 -19.47 -39.55 -12.50
CA ASN A 361 -18.22 -38.78 -12.51
C ASN A 361 -18.34 -37.38 -13.14
N TYR A 362 -19.57 -36.86 -13.33
CA TYR A 362 -19.82 -35.54 -13.93
C TYR A 362 -19.10 -34.39 -13.19
N SER A 363 -18.85 -34.54 -11.88
CA SER A 363 -18.06 -33.58 -11.09
C SER A 363 -16.65 -33.35 -11.64
N ILE A 364 -16.04 -34.34 -12.29
CA ILE A 364 -14.73 -34.20 -12.97
C ILE A 364 -14.87 -33.22 -14.14
N LEU A 365 -15.91 -33.37 -14.96
CA LEU A 365 -16.17 -32.47 -16.09
C LEU A 365 -16.45 -31.05 -15.61
N GLN A 366 -17.29 -30.87 -14.58
CA GLN A 366 -17.57 -29.56 -13.99
C GLN A 366 -16.31 -28.89 -13.43
N ARG A 367 -15.48 -29.66 -12.73
CA ARG A 367 -14.20 -29.17 -12.21
C ARG A 367 -13.26 -28.76 -13.35
N ALA A 368 -13.14 -29.56 -14.40
CA ALA A 368 -12.29 -29.25 -15.54
C ALA A 368 -12.70 -27.93 -16.23
N VAL A 369 -14.01 -27.66 -16.39
CA VAL A 369 -14.51 -26.36 -16.88
C VAL A 369 -14.05 -25.22 -15.97
N ALA A 370 -14.25 -25.36 -14.66
CA ALA A 370 -13.94 -24.33 -13.69
C ALA A 370 -12.42 -24.06 -13.60
N ASP A 371 -11.61 -25.12 -13.64
CA ASP A 371 -10.16 -25.06 -13.56
C ASP A 371 -9.56 -24.36 -14.80
N ILE A 372 -10.05 -24.69 -16.01
CA ILE A 372 -9.65 -23.99 -17.25
C ILE A 372 -9.97 -22.50 -17.16
N ALA A 373 -11.19 -22.15 -16.76
CA ALA A 373 -11.60 -20.75 -16.64
C ALA A 373 -10.74 -19.98 -15.62
N LYS A 374 -10.36 -20.62 -14.50
CA LYS A 374 -9.50 -20.03 -13.46
C LYS A 374 -8.09 -19.76 -13.99
N VAL A 375 -7.48 -20.70 -14.71
CA VAL A 375 -6.13 -20.55 -15.28
C VAL A 375 -6.12 -19.55 -16.43
N GLU A 376 -7.14 -19.55 -17.29
CA GLU A 376 -7.27 -18.59 -18.39
C GLU A 376 -7.47 -17.16 -17.89
N ARG A 377 -8.21 -16.97 -16.79
CA ARG A 377 -8.35 -15.66 -16.15
C ARG A 377 -7.01 -15.11 -15.70
N LEU A 378 -6.19 -15.94 -15.03
CA LEU A 378 -4.83 -15.57 -14.62
C LEU A 378 -3.94 -15.23 -15.82
N ALA A 379 -3.98 -16.06 -16.87
CA ALA A 379 -3.24 -15.82 -18.11
C ALA A 379 -3.64 -14.48 -18.77
N ALA A 380 -4.94 -14.17 -18.79
CA ALA A 380 -5.46 -12.92 -19.32
C ALA A 380 -5.03 -11.71 -18.48
N GLN A 381 -5.05 -11.83 -17.15
CA GLN A 381 -4.57 -10.77 -16.25
C GLN A 381 -3.09 -10.47 -16.49
N ILE A 382 -2.23 -11.49 -16.68
CA ILE A 382 -0.82 -11.28 -17.00
C ILE A 382 -0.64 -10.66 -18.38
N LYS A 383 -1.37 -11.13 -19.39
CA LYS A 383 -1.27 -10.59 -20.75
C LYS A 383 -1.71 -9.12 -20.83
N ALA A 384 -2.57 -8.68 -19.91
CA ALA A 384 -3.00 -7.30 -19.78
C ALA A 384 -1.99 -6.40 -19.04
N LEU A 385 -0.94 -6.97 -18.43
CA LEU A 385 0.12 -6.21 -17.77
C LEU A 385 1.02 -5.55 -18.82
N ASP A 386 1.36 -4.29 -18.57
CA ASP A 386 2.47 -3.62 -19.25
C ASP A 386 3.73 -3.62 -18.35
N GLY A 387 4.86 -3.21 -18.90
CA GLY A 387 6.12 -3.08 -18.16
C GLY A 387 6.11 -2.03 -17.03
N LYS A 388 4.96 -1.42 -16.70
CA LYS A 388 4.77 -0.43 -15.62
C LYS A 388 3.86 -0.93 -14.49
N SER A 389 3.52 -2.22 -14.50
CA SER A 389 2.67 -2.84 -13.48
C SER A 389 3.27 -2.70 -12.08
N SER A 390 2.45 -2.33 -11.09
CA SER A 390 2.93 -2.09 -9.72
C SER A 390 3.36 -3.39 -9.05
N LEU A 391 4.35 -3.30 -8.14
CA LEU A 391 4.81 -4.44 -7.35
C LEU A 391 3.66 -5.14 -6.61
N GLN A 392 2.71 -4.37 -6.08
CA GLN A 392 1.54 -4.90 -5.36
C GLN A 392 0.62 -5.73 -6.28
N GLN A 393 0.41 -5.28 -7.52
CA GLN A 393 -0.39 -6.02 -8.50
C GLN A 393 0.29 -7.33 -8.90
N LEU A 394 1.62 -7.32 -9.10
CA LEU A 394 2.38 -8.52 -9.42
C LEU A 394 2.42 -9.53 -8.25
N GLN A 395 2.54 -9.05 -7.01
CA GLN A 395 2.47 -9.88 -5.81
C GLN A 395 1.10 -10.54 -5.63
N GLN A 396 0.02 -9.80 -5.92
CA GLN A 396 -1.34 -10.34 -5.88
C GLN A 396 -1.52 -11.46 -6.91
N LEU A 397 -1.05 -11.28 -8.14
CA LEU A 397 -1.12 -12.32 -9.18
C LEU A 397 -0.29 -13.55 -8.82
N LYS A 398 0.88 -13.37 -8.20
CA LYS A 398 1.67 -14.49 -7.69
C LYS A 398 0.91 -15.26 -6.61
N ALA A 399 0.27 -14.55 -5.67
CA ALA A 399 -0.51 -15.18 -4.61
C ALA A 399 -1.72 -15.94 -5.17
N GLU A 400 -2.42 -15.39 -6.16
CA GLU A 400 -3.52 -16.07 -6.85
C GLU A 400 -3.05 -17.34 -7.58
N TYR A 401 -1.86 -17.30 -8.20
CA TYR A 401 -1.26 -18.48 -8.82
C TYR A 401 -0.82 -19.54 -7.80
N ASP A 402 -0.22 -19.12 -6.68
CA ASP A 402 0.23 -20.03 -5.61
C ASP A 402 -0.95 -20.76 -4.93
N GLN A 403 -2.19 -20.26 -5.08
CA GLN A 403 -3.43 -20.91 -4.63
C GLN A 403 -3.99 -21.95 -5.61
N LEU A 404 -3.40 -22.09 -6.80
CA LEU A 404 -3.77 -23.20 -7.68
C LEU A 404 -3.36 -24.52 -7.04
N ASP A 405 -4.09 -25.60 -7.31
CA ASP A 405 -3.59 -26.96 -7.02
C ASP A 405 -2.76 -27.49 -8.20
N TYR A 406 -2.07 -28.62 -8.02
CA TYR A 406 -1.23 -29.18 -9.08
C TYR A 406 -2.03 -29.54 -10.34
N LEU A 407 -3.24 -30.05 -10.16
CA LEU A 407 -4.13 -30.39 -11.28
C LEU A 407 -4.48 -29.14 -12.10
N GLN A 408 -4.81 -28.02 -11.45
CA GLN A 408 -5.00 -26.72 -12.11
C GLN A 408 -3.72 -26.23 -12.80
N ARG A 409 -2.55 -26.33 -12.14
CA ARG A 409 -1.26 -25.94 -12.74
C ARG A 409 -0.86 -26.78 -13.95
N SER A 410 -1.33 -28.01 -14.07
CA SER A 410 -1.08 -28.83 -15.27
C SER A 410 -1.67 -28.22 -16.56
N LEU A 411 -2.60 -27.26 -16.44
CA LEU A 411 -3.14 -26.48 -17.56
C LEU A 411 -2.27 -25.28 -17.96
N ASP A 412 -1.25 -24.93 -17.17
CA ASP A 412 -0.34 -23.82 -17.44
C ASP A 412 0.71 -24.17 -18.51
N ALA A 413 0.26 -24.30 -19.75
CA ALA A 413 1.15 -24.46 -20.90
C ALA A 413 1.96 -23.19 -21.23
N GLY A 414 1.60 -22.04 -20.66
CA GLY A 414 2.21 -20.73 -20.94
C GLY A 414 3.34 -20.35 -19.99
N ASN A 415 3.61 -21.16 -18.96
CA ASN A 415 4.53 -20.84 -17.87
C ASN A 415 4.20 -19.49 -17.21
N ILE A 416 2.91 -19.28 -16.91
CA ILE A 416 2.33 -18.13 -16.21
C ILE A 416 3.14 -17.80 -14.95
N TYR A 417 3.54 -18.81 -14.17
CA TYR A 417 4.38 -18.59 -12.99
C TYR A 417 5.70 -17.91 -13.32
N GLN A 418 6.43 -18.42 -14.31
CA GLN A 418 7.70 -17.83 -14.73
C GLN A 418 7.50 -16.43 -15.29
N GLN A 419 6.42 -16.17 -16.02
CA GLN A 419 6.12 -14.82 -16.50
C GLN A 419 5.89 -13.84 -15.34
N ILE A 420 5.13 -14.23 -14.31
CA ILE A 420 4.94 -13.41 -13.10
C ILE A 420 6.29 -13.16 -12.41
N VAL A 421 7.10 -14.19 -12.26
CA VAL A 421 8.42 -14.12 -11.61
C VAL A 421 9.37 -13.23 -12.40
N ASP A 422 9.46 -13.41 -13.72
CA ASP A 422 10.23 -12.56 -14.63
C ASP A 422 9.80 -11.10 -14.53
N LEU A 423 8.49 -10.83 -14.49
CA LEU A 423 7.96 -9.48 -14.31
C LEU A 423 8.27 -8.91 -12.93
N LEU A 424 8.26 -9.73 -11.87
CA LEU A 424 8.67 -9.33 -10.51
C LEU A 424 10.17 -9.04 -10.42
N LEU A 425 11.01 -9.82 -11.10
CA LEU A 425 12.46 -9.66 -11.13
C LEU A 425 12.87 -8.46 -11.99
N LYS A 426 12.23 -8.28 -13.15
CA LYS A 426 12.43 -7.13 -14.04
C LYS A 426 11.69 -5.89 -13.54
N ASN A 427 10.85 -6.00 -12.51
CA ASN A 427 10.18 -4.86 -11.91
C ASN A 427 11.26 -3.93 -11.35
N PRO A 428 11.45 -2.73 -11.94
CA PRO A 428 12.55 -1.87 -11.56
C PRO A 428 12.44 -1.43 -10.10
N ASP A 429 11.24 -1.35 -9.54
CA ASP A 429 11.02 -0.76 -8.21
C ASP A 429 11.57 -1.67 -7.11
N SER A 430 11.29 -2.98 -7.12
CA SER A 430 11.77 -3.89 -6.07
C SER A 430 13.30 -4.00 -5.99
N GLN A 431 13.97 -4.17 -7.14
CA GLN A 431 15.43 -4.23 -7.18
C GLN A 431 16.08 -2.88 -6.87
N LYS A 432 15.49 -1.77 -7.34
CA LYS A 432 15.96 -0.42 -7.00
C LYS A 432 15.81 -0.14 -5.51
N GLU A 433 14.72 -0.54 -4.86
CA GLU A 433 14.52 -0.28 -3.43
C GLU A 433 15.53 -1.05 -2.56
N LEU A 434 15.85 -2.30 -2.88
CA LEU A 434 16.89 -3.06 -2.16
C LEU A 434 18.30 -2.47 -2.39
N ALA A 435 18.64 -2.10 -3.63
CA ALA A 435 19.90 -1.44 -3.93
C ALA A 435 20.03 -0.09 -3.22
N LYS A 436 18.96 0.72 -3.22
CA LYS A 436 18.90 1.99 -2.47
C LYS A 436 19.05 1.78 -0.97
N LEU A 437 18.41 0.77 -0.39
CA LEU A 437 18.54 0.45 1.03
C LEU A 437 19.99 0.05 1.39
N GLY A 438 20.61 -0.80 0.57
CA GLY A 438 22.02 -1.17 0.73
C GLY A 438 22.95 0.04 0.62
N GLU A 439 22.71 0.90 -0.36
CA GLU A 439 23.45 2.17 -0.54
C GLU A 439 23.27 3.09 0.69
N ILE A 440 22.05 3.31 1.17
CA ILE A 440 21.76 4.13 2.35
C ILE A 440 22.49 3.62 3.58
N ASN A 441 22.43 2.30 3.84
CA ASN A 441 23.07 1.71 5.01
C ASN A 441 24.60 1.88 4.95
N ARG A 442 25.19 1.71 3.76
CA ARG A 442 26.62 1.98 3.52
C ARG A 442 26.95 3.46 3.71
N LEU A 443 26.14 4.38 3.18
CA LEU A 443 26.36 5.82 3.35
C LEU A 443 26.29 6.25 4.82
N ILE A 444 25.40 5.63 5.62
CA ILE A 444 25.31 5.90 7.06
C ILE A 444 26.58 5.43 7.79
N THR A 445 27.17 4.29 7.43
CA THR A 445 28.45 3.85 8.02
C THR A 445 29.62 4.72 7.59
N GLU A 446 29.64 5.15 6.32
CA GLU A 446 30.66 6.06 5.74
C GLU A 446 30.59 7.50 6.27
N LEU A 447 29.60 7.83 7.11
CA LEU A 447 29.67 9.06 7.90
C LEU A 447 30.89 9.05 8.84
N LEU A 448 31.29 7.87 9.32
CA LEU A 448 32.51 7.66 10.10
C LEU A 448 33.67 7.34 9.15
N GLY A 449 34.86 7.89 9.42
CA GLY A 449 36.06 7.65 8.63
C GLY A 449 36.84 6.41 9.08
N ASP A 450 37.71 5.92 8.21
CA ASP A 450 38.69 4.87 8.52
C ASP A 450 39.83 5.46 9.36
N GLY A 451 39.61 5.59 10.66
CA GLY A 451 40.57 6.21 11.59
C GLY A 451 41.21 5.18 12.52
N MET A 452 42.49 4.87 12.31
CA MET A 452 43.35 4.32 13.35
C MET A 452 43.86 5.48 14.23
N ASP A 453 43.06 5.90 15.22
CA ASP A 453 43.50 6.46 16.53
C ASP A 453 42.30 6.93 17.35
N PRO A 454 42.27 6.73 18.68
CA PRO A 454 41.57 5.65 19.38
C PRO A 454 40.05 5.56 19.14
N ILE A 455 39.44 6.48 18.39
CA ILE A 455 38.01 6.54 18.08
C ILE A 455 37.80 6.98 16.63
N PRO A 456 36.98 6.29 15.83
CA PRO A 456 36.61 6.74 14.49
C PRO A 456 35.97 8.14 14.53
N GLN A 457 36.63 9.10 13.88
CA GLN A 457 36.11 10.44 13.63
C GLN A 457 35.11 10.44 12.47
N TYR A 458 34.44 11.56 12.22
CA TYR A 458 33.64 11.70 11.01
C TYR A 458 34.56 11.74 9.78
N ALA A 459 34.20 11.05 8.70
CA ALA A 459 34.93 11.09 7.43
C ALA A 459 34.89 12.50 6.77
N SER A 460 34.09 13.40 7.33
CA SER A 460 33.96 14.78 6.85
C SER A 460 34.80 15.69 7.72
N GLU A 461 35.69 16.47 7.11
CA GLU A 461 36.60 17.39 7.81
C GLU A 461 35.92 18.69 8.25
N THR A 462 34.68 18.95 7.79
CA THR A 462 33.94 20.18 8.11
C THR A 462 32.46 19.92 8.38
N THR A 463 31.84 20.84 9.13
CA THR A 463 30.41 20.83 9.42
C THR A 463 29.54 20.90 8.16
N ASN A 464 29.93 21.67 7.15
CA ASN A 464 29.17 21.81 5.90
C ASN A 464 29.13 20.50 5.11
N VAL A 465 30.28 19.85 4.93
CA VAL A 465 30.36 18.56 4.22
C VAL A 465 29.56 17.48 4.95
N LEU A 466 29.64 17.43 6.28
CA LEU A 466 28.83 16.49 7.05
C LEU A 466 27.33 16.79 6.91
N ALA A 467 26.92 18.07 6.93
CA ALA A 467 25.53 18.47 6.75
C ALA A 467 24.98 18.05 5.39
N GLU A 468 25.76 18.20 4.32
CA GLU A 468 25.39 17.76 2.97
C GLU A 468 25.21 16.24 2.90
N LYS A 469 26.16 15.46 3.45
CA LYS A 469 26.04 14.00 3.51
C LYS A 469 24.82 13.54 4.32
N ILE A 470 24.56 14.15 5.48
CA ILE A 470 23.38 13.85 6.29
C ILE A 470 22.09 14.17 5.52
N ALA A 471 22.03 15.31 4.85
CA ALA A 471 20.86 15.72 4.08
C ALA A 471 20.59 14.78 2.89
N ASP A 472 21.64 14.35 2.18
CA ASP A 472 21.55 13.35 1.11
C ASP A 472 21.03 12.00 1.63
N ILE A 473 21.59 11.51 2.74
CA ILE A 473 21.11 10.29 3.40
C ILE A 473 19.64 10.41 3.79
N ASP A 474 19.23 11.51 4.44
CA ASP A 474 17.84 11.74 4.83
C ASP A 474 16.91 11.82 3.61
N ALA A 475 17.34 12.45 2.51
CA ALA A 475 16.57 12.49 1.27
C ALA A 475 16.40 11.09 0.66
N LYS A 476 17.48 10.29 0.62
CA LYS A 476 17.44 8.90 0.14
C LYS A 476 16.57 8.01 1.01
N ILE A 477 16.64 8.13 2.35
CA ILE A 477 15.73 7.44 3.28
C ILE A 477 14.28 7.85 3.01
N ASN A 478 14.01 9.15 2.82
CA ASN A 478 12.65 9.62 2.56
C ASN A 478 12.10 9.18 1.20
N ALA A 479 12.96 8.88 0.24
CA ALA A 479 12.60 8.37 -1.08
C ALA A 479 12.32 6.85 -1.10
N LEU A 480 12.66 6.10 -0.04
CA LEU A 480 12.32 4.68 0.07
C LEU A 480 10.81 4.47 0.21
N LEU A 481 10.31 3.30 -0.19
CA LEU A 481 8.95 2.87 0.14
C LEU A 481 8.78 2.67 1.67
N PRO A 482 7.57 2.88 2.23
CA PRO A 482 7.33 2.90 3.68
C PRO A 482 7.88 1.68 4.44
N GLU A 483 7.72 0.48 3.89
CA GLU A 483 8.19 -0.77 4.47
C GLU A 483 9.72 -0.85 4.55
N TYR A 484 10.44 -0.23 3.60
CA TYR A 484 11.91 -0.18 3.57
C TYR A 484 12.49 0.91 4.51
N LYS A 485 11.76 2.00 4.76
CA LYS A 485 12.19 3.05 5.71
C LYS A 485 12.40 2.51 7.13
N THR A 486 11.53 1.61 7.56
CA THR A 486 11.53 1.05 8.92
C THR A 486 12.71 0.12 9.21
N VAL A 487 13.42 -0.32 8.16
CA VAL A 487 14.53 -1.28 8.23
C VAL A 487 15.89 -0.67 7.89
N VAL A 488 15.96 0.66 7.68
CA VAL A 488 17.23 1.39 7.55
C VAL A 488 18.07 1.17 8.81
N GLN A 489 19.30 0.69 8.63
CA GLN A 489 20.22 0.34 9.69
C GLN A 489 21.02 1.56 10.17
N ASN A 490 21.77 1.39 11.27
CA ASN A 490 22.72 2.38 11.77
C ASN A 490 22.12 3.77 12.06
N GLN A 491 20.81 3.86 12.28
CA GLN A 491 20.15 5.13 12.60
C GLN A 491 20.71 5.81 13.86
N ALA A 492 21.33 5.04 14.77
CA ALA A 492 22.07 5.59 15.89
C ALA A 492 23.25 6.46 15.44
N ILE A 493 24.02 6.01 14.44
CA ILE A 493 25.13 6.77 13.83
C ILE A 493 24.59 8.06 13.21
N LEU A 494 23.56 7.95 12.38
CA LEU A 494 22.92 9.11 11.75
C LEU A 494 22.37 10.12 12.78
N THR A 495 21.73 9.62 13.84
CA THR A 495 21.20 10.47 14.93
C THR A 495 22.31 11.16 15.71
N MET A 496 23.40 10.44 16.03
CA MET A 496 24.59 11.02 16.67
C MET A 496 25.24 12.07 15.77
N ALA A 497 25.42 11.78 14.48
CA ALA A 497 25.98 12.71 13.50
C ALA A 497 25.18 14.02 13.44
N LYS A 498 23.85 13.94 13.46
CA LYS A 498 22.97 15.13 13.53
C LYS A 498 23.16 15.94 14.83
N ALA A 499 23.29 15.26 15.97
CA ALA A 499 23.47 15.92 17.26
C ALA A 499 24.86 16.59 17.38
N ASP A 500 25.90 15.90 16.92
CA ASP A 500 27.28 16.41 16.92
C ASP A 500 27.45 17.56 15.94
N LEU A 501 26.90 17.45 14.72
CA LEU A 501 26.87 18.54 13.74
C LEU A 501 26.28 19.82 14.34
N LYS A 502 25.14 19.72 15.03
CA LYS A 502 24.48 20.86 15.67
C LYS A 502 25.37 21.51 16.75
N SER A 503 26.08 20.69 17.52
CA SER A 503 27.01 21.18 18.55
C SER A 503 28.24 21.86 17.95
N ALA A 504 28.82 21.26 16.91
CA ALA A 504 29.94 21.81 16.14
C ALA A 504 29.58 23.15 15.46
N GLN A 505 28.43 23.23 14.79
CA GLN A 505 27.93 24.48 14.19
C GLN A 505 27.68 25.58 15.24
N LYS A 506 27.20 25.21 16.45
CA LYS A 506 27.04 26.17 17.55
C LYS A 506 28.40 26.70 18.03
N PHE A 507 29.42 25.85 18.05
CA PHE A 507 30.78 26.25 18.38
C PHE A 507 31.38 27.18 17.32
N GLU A 508 31.22 26.89 16.02
CA GLU A 508 31.71 27.75 14.94
C GLU A 508 31.18 29.19 15.03
N LYS A 509 29.91 29.39 15.43
CA LYS A 509 29.32 30.71 15.64
C LYS A 509 30.00 31.54 16.74
N LEU A 510 30.81 30.92 17.59
CA LEU A 510 31.60 31.68 18.57
C LEU A 510 32.69 32.52 17.90
N PHE A 511 33.17 32.12 16.71
CA PHE A 511 34.17 32.86 15.95
C PHE A 511 33.64 34.17 15.38
N ASP A 512 32.33 34.29 15.16
CA ASP A 512 31.68 35.55 14.75
C ASP A 512 31.96 36.69 15.75
N LYS A 513 32.18 36.33 17.02
CA LYS A 513 32.52 37.29 18.09
C LYS A 513 33.91 37.90 17.93
N LEU A 514 34.81 37.30 17.16
CA LEU A 514 36.18 37.82 16.96
C LEU A 514 36.20 39.05 16.04
N GLN A 515 35.13 39.30 15.30
CA GLN A 515 35.03 40.41 14.36
C GLN A 515 34.95 41.77 15.08
N GLY A 516 35.69 42.76 14.58
CA GLY A 516 35.68 44.14 15.10
C GLY A 516 36.26 44.33 16.50
N GLN A 517 36.92 43.32 17.08
CA GLN A 517 37.50 43.38 18.41
C GLN A 517 38.94 43.91 18.42
N THR A 518 39.32 44.64 19.48
CA THR A 518 40.72 45.01 19.76
C THR A 518 41.58 43.78 20.09
N PRO A 519 42.92 43.82 19.96
CA PRO A 519 43.78 42.66 20.25
C PRO A 519 43.53 42.02 21.63
N LYS A 520 43.39 42.83 22.67
CA LYS A 520 43.00 42.36 24.02
C LYS A 520 41.66 41.65 24.08
N GLN A 521 40.67 42.17 23.37
CA GLN A 521 39.35 41.55 23.30
C GLN A 521 39.40 40.25 22.52
N LYS A 522 40.17 40.20 21.42
CA LYS A 522 40.40 38.98 20.64
C LYS A 522 41.01 37.88 21.49
N VAL A 523 42.08 38.15 22.24
CA VAL A 523 42.70 37.15 23.13
C VAL A 523 41.72 36.65 24.20
N ALA A 524 40.94 37.54 24.82
CA ALA A 524 39.95 37.15 25.82
C ALA A 524 38.82 36.27 25.23
N THR A 525 38.31 36.64 24.07
CA THR A 525 37.30 35.87 23.33
C THR A 525 37.88 34.53 22.87
N ALA A 526 39.11 34.52 22.36
CA ALA A 526 39.83 33.34 21.92
C ALA A 526 40.02 32.34 23.07
N LYS A 527 40.43 32.79 24.26
CA LYS A 527 40.48 31.91 25.46
C LYS A 527 39.12 31.28 25.76
N SER A 528 38.02 32.06 25.67
CA SER A 528 36.67 31.52 25.84
C SER A 528 36.29 30.51 24.74
N ILE A 529 36.72 30.73 23.50
CA ILE A 529 36.52 29.79 22.38
C ILE A 529 37.33 28.52 22.63
N ARG A 530 38.61 28.62 23.02
CA ARG A 530 39.46 27.48 23.37
C ARG A 530 38.84 26.64 24.49
N SER A 531 38.34 27.27 25.56
CA SER A 531 37.63 26.54 26.62
C SER A 531 36.35 25.87 26.12
N ALA A 532 35.65 26.43 25.13
CA ALA A 532 34.49 25.79 24.53
C ALA A 532 34.89 24.63 23.59
N TYR A 533 36.02 24.75 22.88
CA TYR A 533 36.59 23.71 22.02
C TYR A 533 36.94 22.46 22.84
N LEU A 534 37.60 22.63 23.99
CA LEU A 534 37.98 21.51 24.88
C LEU A 534 36.77 20.81 25.52
N LYS A 535 35.59 21.45 25.50
CA LYS A 535 34.31 20.88 25.99
C LYS A 535 33.53 20.14 24.93
N LEU A 536 33.96 20.17 23.67
CA LEU A 536 33.42 19.31 22.62
C LEU A 536 33.89 17.86 22.87
N ASN A 537 33.11 16.89 22.40
CA ASN A 537 33.61 15.51 22.31
C ASN A 537 34.58 15.37 21.11
N LEU A 538 35.32 14.27 21.05
CA LEU A 538 36.37 14.09 20.04
C LEU A 538 35.85 14.22 18.60
N ARG A 539 34.66 13.66 18.30
CA ARG A 539 34.06 13.75 16.96
C ARG A 539 33.63 15.17 16.59
N GLN A 540 33.11 15.92 17.55
CA GLN A 540 32.74 17.33 17.36
C GLN A 540 33.98 18.20 17.14
N GLN A 541 35.10 17.91 17.80
CA GLN A 541 36.37 18.62 17.59
C GLN A 541 36.91 18.41 16.17
N GLY A 542 36.93 17.17 15.68
CA GLY A 542 37.36 16.87 14.31
C GLY A 542 36.61 17.67 13.24
N LEU A 543 35.31 17.92 13.44
CA LEU A 543 34.49 18.73 12.51
C LEU A 543 34.85 20.22 12.46
N VAL A 544 35.57 20.73 13.46
CA VAL A 544 35.87 22.16 13.62
C VAL A 544 37.37 22.45 13.72
N GLU A 545 38.21 21.43 13.52
CA GLU A 545 39.66 21.55 13.60
C GLU A 545 40.20 22.57 12.58
N TYR A 546 39.59 22.65 11.40
CA TYR A 546 39.89 23.65 10.37
C TYR A 546 39.73 25.11 10.84
N LYS A 547 39.04 25.37 11.96
CA LYS A 547 38.94 26.70 12.60
C LYS A 547 40.08 27.00 13.56
N LEU A 548 40.89 26.01 13.97
CA LEU A 548 41.97 26.21 14.93
C LEU A 548 43.02 27.25 14.48
N PRO A 549 43.39 27.37 13.19
CA PRO A 549 44.31 28.43 12.75
C PRO A 549 43.78 29.84 13.08
N LEU A 550 42.48 30.10 12.88
CA LEU A 550 41.85 31.38 13.24
C LEU A 550 41.85 31.62 14.76
N LEU A 551 41.70 30.54 15.54
CA LEU A 551 41.78 30.62 16.99
C LEU A 551 43.20 30.97 17.45
N VAL A 552 44.21 30.30 16.89
CA VAL A 552 45.63 30.55 17.19
C VAL A 552 46.03 31.96 16.79
N GLU A 553 45.55 32.47 15.65
CA GLU A 553 45.75 33.87 15.25
C GLU A 553 45.16 34.83 16.29
N ALA A 554 43.93 34.57 16.75
CA ALA A 554 43.28 35.40 17.77
C ALA A 554 43.94 35.31 19.15
N GLU A 555 44.50 34.16 19.53
CA GLU A 555 45.29 33.97 20.76
C GLU A 555 46.61 34.74 20.71
N ASN A 556 47.22 34.83 19.52
CA ASN A 556 48.48 35.54 19.28
C ASN A 556 48.30 37.03 18.94
N ALA A 557 47.07 37.54 18.84
CA ALA A 557 46.78 38.91 18.40
C ALA A 557 47.54 39.99 19.20
N GLU A 558 47.68 39.81 20.52
CA GLU A 558 48.48 40.75 21.33
C GLU A 558 49.98 40.64 21.04
N ARG A 559 50.54 39.44 20.81
CA ARG A 559 51.97 39.25 20.51
C ARG A 559 52.35 39.95 19.22
N THR A 560 51.59 39.75 18.14
CA THR A 560 51.82 40.42 16.86
C THR A 560 51.76 41.94 16.99
N THR A 561 50.82 42.47 17.78
CA THR A 561 50.72 43.91 18.02
C THR A 561 51.88 44.43 18.90
N ILE A 562 52.43 43.61 19.79
CA ILE A 562 53.62 43.95 20.59
C ILE A 562 54.85 44.06 19.70
N GLU A 563 55.04 43.16 18.74
CA GLU A 563 56.14 43.23 17.76
C GLU A 563 56.09 44.55 16.96
N GLU A 564 54.89 44.95 16.48
CA GLU A 564 54.68 46.25 15.82
C GLU A 564 54.97 47.44 16.75
N LEU A 565 54.55 47.34 18.02
CA LEU A 565 54.79 48.36 19.04
C LEU A 565 56.28 48.54 19.32
N GLU A 566 57.03 47.45 19.45
CA GLU A 566 58.47 47.45 19.72
C GLU A 566 59.25 48.12 18.58
N GLN A 567 58.86 47.86 17.33
CA GLN A 567 59.43 48.56 16.18
C GLN A 567 59.16 50.07 16.23
N LEU A 568 57.92 50.48 16.50
CA LEU A 568 57.57 51.91 16.62
C LEU A 568 58.29 52.59 17.79
N LEU A 569 58.47 51.90 18.92
CA LEU A 569 59.20 52.41 20.08
C LEU A 569 60.68 52.64 19.77
N ALA A 570 61.32 51.75 19.02
CA ALA A 570 62.71 51.92 18.60
C ALA A 570 62.88 53.18 17.73
N GLU A 571 61.94 53.44 16.82
CA GLU A 571 61.95 54.63 15.96
C GLU A 571 61.75 55.94 16.74
N VAL A 572 60.93 55.94 17.80
CA VAL A 572 60.66 57.15 18.60
C VAL A 572 61.79 57.46 19.58
N LYS A 573 62.42 56.46 20.20
CA LYS A 573 63.51 56.67 21.17
C LYS A 573 64.77 57.31 20.54
N GLY A 574 64.98 57.13 19.24
CA GLY A 574 66.09 57.72 18.48
C GLY A 574 65.82 59.08 17.84
N ALA A 575 64.57 59.57 17.84
CA ALA A 575 64.19 60.77 17.09
C ALA A 575 64.64 62.05 17.80
N ALA A 576 65.43 62.88 17.10
CA ALA A 576 65.55 64.30 17.45
C ALA A 576 64.28 64.99 16.96
N GLY A 577 63.65 65.85 17.77
CA GLY A 577 62.39 66.53 17.41
C GLY A 577 62.56 67.58 16.31
N LEU A 578 63.09 67.20 15.15
CA LEU A 578 63.46 68.04 14.02
C LEU A 578 62.21 68.57 13.30
N ALA A 579 62.35 69.72 12.65
CA ALA A 579 61.24 70.41 12.01
C ALA A 579 60.53 69.59 10.93
N ASN A 580 61.29 68.82 10.12
CA ASN A 580 60.77 67.99 9.03
C ASN A 580 60.11 66.68 9.50
N GLU A 581 60.35 66.26 10.74
CA GLU A 581 59.86 65.00 11.30
C GLU A 581 58.81 65.21 12.41
N TRP A 582 58.49 66.47 12.73
CA TRP A 582 57.64 66.86 13.85
C TRP A 582 56.25 66.21 13.83
N GLU A 583 55.53 66.29 12.72
CA GLU A 583 54.19 65.70 12.59
C GLU A 583 54.24 64.17 12.61
N THR A 584 55.25 63.58 11.99
CA THR A 584 55.50 62.13 12.01
C THR A 584 55.76 61.63 13.43
N LEU A 585 56.61 62.32 14.20
CA LEU A 585 56.91 61.97 15.59
C LEU A 585 55.66 62.04 16.47
N LYS A 586 54.86 63.12 16.37
CA LYS A 586 53.57 63.22 17.09
C LYS A 586 52.62 62.10 16.73
N SER A 587 52.50 61.78 15.44
CA SER A 587 51.64 60.69 14.95
C SER A 587 52.08 59.35 15.52
N LYS A 588 53.38 59.01 15.43
CA LYS A 588 53.95 57.76 15.97
C LYS A 588 53.73 57.64 17.48
N VAL A 589 53.99 58.70 18.25
CA VAL A 589 53.75 58.72 19.71
C VAL A 589 52.27 58.48 20.03
N ASN A 590 51.34 59.10 19.28
CA ASN A 590 49.91 58.88 19.47
C ASN A 590 49.49 57.45 19.11
N THR A 591 50.03 56.89 18.03
CA THR A 591 49.81 55.49 17.62
C THR A 591 50.31 54.53 18.69
N ILE A 592 51.54 54.71 19.18
CA ILE A 592 52.12 53.91 20.27
C ILE A 592 51.22 53.94 21.50
N ILE A 593 50.77 55.12 21.95
CA ILE A 593 49.86 55.25 23.10
C ILE A 593 48.54 54.51 22.85
N SER A 594 48.00 54.58 21.63
CA SER A 594 46.77 53.87 21.25
C SER A 594 46.96 52.35 21.30
N LEU A 595 48.05 51.84 20.72
CA LEU A 595 48.42 50.42 20.73
C LEU A 595 48.64 49.92 22.16
N GLN A 596 49.41 50.63 22.97
CA GLN A 596 49.65 50.29 24.40
C GLN A 596 48.36 50.17 25.22
N LYS A 597 47.32 50.97 24.90
CA LYS A 597 46.00 50.88 25.56
C LYS A 597 45.19 49.68 25.09
N SER A 598 45.39 49.24 23.85
CA SER A 598 44.70 48.11 23.25
C SER A 598 45.23 46.74 23.71
N LEU A 599 46.37 46.71 24.42
CA LEU A 599 47.08 45.51 24.88
C LEU A 599 46.95 45.30 26.39
N LYS A 600 46.65 44.07 26.82
CA LYS A 600 46.66 43.66 28.23
C LYS A 600 48.03 43.15 28.68
N SER A 601 48.68 42.34 27.86
CA SER A 601 49.99 41.73 28.18
C SER A 601 51.14 42.72 28.21
N TYR A 602 51.02 43.87 27.53
CA TYR A 602 52.02 44.92 27.57
C TYR A 602 52.02 45.62 28.94
N ASN A 603 52.96 45.24 29.80
CA ASN A 603 53.04 45.65 31.21
C ASN A 603 54.20 46.59 31.52
N ASP A 604 54.95 47.03 30.51
CA ASP A 604 56.01 48.02 30.68
C ASP A 604 55.40 49.41 30.97
N MET A 605 55.13 49.64 32.26
CA MET A 605 54.57 50.89 32.76
C MET A 605 55.56 52.05 32.60
N ALA A 606 56.86 51.79 32.66
CA ALA A 606 57.88 52.82 32.46
C ALA A 606 57.76 53.37 31.05
N THR A 607 57.75 52.51 30.02
CA THR A 607 57.60 52.94 28.63
C THR A 607 56.20 53.52 28.34
N LYS A 608 55.11 53.02 28.94
CA LYS A 608 53.77 53.68 28.83
C LYS A 608 53.79 55.11 29.36
N ASN A 609 54.38 55.30 30.53
CA ASN A 609 54.45 56.60 31.18
C ASN A 609 55.40 57.53 30.42
N GLU A 610 56.51 57.02 29.90
CA GLU A 610 57.45 57.73 29.03
C GLU A 610 56.73 58.28 27.79
N MET A 611 55.96 57.46 27.08
CA MET A 611 55.23 57.89 25.87
C MET A 611 54.14 58.91 26.18
N LEU A 612 53.39 58.72 27.27
CA LEU A 612 52.39 59.70 27.71
C LEU A 612 53.03 61.03 28.12
N GLN A 613 54.20 60.98 28.76
CA GLN A 613 54.97 62.16 29.12
C GLN A 613 55.52 62.85 27.86
N MET A 614 56.08 62.09 26.92
CA MET A 614 56.53 62.60 25.62
C MET A 614 55.38 63.27 24.86
N GLN A 615 54.17 62.72 24.86
CA GLN A 615 53.00 63.37 24.27
C GLN A 615 52.69 64.75 24.92
N LYS A 616 52.83 64.86 26.25
CA LYS A 616 52.66 66.15 26.96
C LYS A 616 53.79 67.11 26.65
N ASP A 617 55.02 66.62 26.60
CA ASP A 617 56.21 67.42 26.35
C ASP A 617 56.22 67.96 24.92
N LEU A 618 55.85 67.14 23.93
CA LEU A 618 55.64 67.57 22.54
C LEU A 618 54.56 68.66 22.44
N LYS A 619 53.44 68.54 23.18
CA LYS A 619 52.39 69.59 23.22
C LYS A 619 52.87 70.88 23.89
N ALA A 620 53.71 70.78 24.92
CA ALA A 620 54.29 71.94 25.58
C ALA A 620 55.30 72.65 24.67
N ALA A 621 56.18 71.88 24.02
CA ALA A 621 57.13 72.36 23.03
C ALA A 621 56.41 72.99 21.82
N GLU A 622 55.34 72.38 21.29
CA GLU A 622 54.53 72.90 20.17
C GLU A 622 54.07 74.34 20.43
N LYS A 623 53.57 74.62 21.63
CA LYS A 623 53.11 75.97 22.01
C LYS A 623 54.25 76.99 22.00
N VAL A 624 55.46 76.56 22.33
CA VAL A 624 56.66 77.41 22.34
C VAL A 624 57.24 77.55 20.94
N ILE A 625 57.30 76.48 20.16
CA ILE A 625 57.66 76.48 18.73
C ILE A 625 56.80 77.50 17.99
N ILE A 626 55.47 77.48 18.18
CA ILE A 626 54.54 78.45 17.58
C ILE A 626 54.84 79.88 18.03
N GLN A 627 55.23 80.10 19.28
CA GLN A 627 55.60 81.44 19.78
C GLN A 627 56.93 81.93 19.18
N ILE A 628 57.91 81.03 19.03
CA ILE A 628 59.19 81.34 18.40
C ILE A 628 58.99 81.59 16.90
N GLU A 629 58.13 80.83 16.20
CA GLU A 629 57.77 81.12 14.81
C GLU A 629 57.05 82.48 14.66
N LYS A 630 56.19 82.85 15.63
CA LYS A 630 55.60 84.20 15.68
C LYS A 630 56.66 85.28 15.87
N TYR A 631 57.65 85.05 16.73
CA TYR A 631 58.80 85.94 16.89
C TYR A 631 59.62 86.04 15.58
N LYS A 632 59.95 84.90 14.97
CA LYS A 632 60.66 84.83 13.69
C LYS A 632 59.95 85.62 12.59
N ALA A 633 58.62 85.53 12.53
CA ALA A 633 57.81 86.28 11.56
C ALA A 633 57.86 87.81 11.74
N LEU A 634 58.28 88.30 12.92
CA LEU A 634 58.46 89.71 13.23
C LEU A 634 59.87 90.24 12.90
N LEU A 635 60.84 89.36 12.59
CA LEU A 635 62.21 89.71 12.16
C LEU A 635 62.24 90.26 10.72
N LYS A 636 61.36 91.20 10.41
CA LYS A 636 61.28 91.91 9.14
C LYS A 636 61.80 93.34 9.33
N PRO A 637 62.44 93.96 8.32
CA PRO A 637 63.07 95.29 8.45
C PRO A 637 62.13 96.39 8.96
N GLU A 638 60.82 96.26 8.69
CA GLU A 638 59.81 97.28 8.96
C GLU A 638 59.18 97.17 10.37
N THR A 639 59.50 96.12 11.14
CA THR A 639 58.90 95.91 12.46
C THR A 639 59.60 96.76 13.53
N LYS A 640 58.81 97.49 14.34
CA LYS A 640 59.35 98.28 15.46
C LYS A 640 60.11 97.40 16.47
N PHE A 641 61.31 97.85 16.89
CA PHE A 641 62.19 97.13 17.83
C PHE A 641 61.48 96.71 19.12
N ASN A 642 60.67 97.58 19.73
CA ASN A 642 59.92 97.27 20.94
C ASN A 642 58.95 96.07 20.78
N LYS A 643 58.40 95.86 19.59
CA LYS A 643 57.56 94.68 19.27
C LYS A 643 58.41 93.41 19.12
N ILE A 644 59.57 93.51 18.46
CA ILE A 644 60.53 92.40 18.33
C ILE A 644 61.03 91.98 19.73
N GLN A 645 61.46 92.96 20.53
CA GLN A 645 61.94 92.76 21.89
C GLN A 645 60.85 92.15 22.79
N SER A 646 59.61 92.62 22.70
CA SER A 646 58.49 92.06 23.49
C SER A 646 58.17 90.61 23.08
N ALA A 647 58.17 90.31 21.78
CA ALA A 647 57.94 88.97 21.26
C ALA A 647 59.09 88.01 21.65
N PHE A 648 60.35 88.46 21.56
CA PHE A 648 61.52 87.72 22.03
C PHE A 648 61.43 87.41 23.52
N HIS A 649 61.17 88.40 24.38
CA HIS A 649 61.04 88.18 25.83
C HIS A 649 59.87 87.24 26.15
N SER A 650 58.76 87.34 25.42
CA SER A 650 57.63 86.43 25.57
C SER A 650 58.02 84.99 25.19
N ALA A 651 58.68 84.80 24.04
CA ALA A 651 59.11 83.50 23.55
C ALA A 651 60.21 82.89 24.44
N LEU A 652 61.21 83.67 24.85
CA LEU A 652 62.25 83.28 25.79
C LEU A 652 61.67 82.92 27.17
N LYS A 653 60.73 83.71 27.68
CA LYS A 653 60.03 83.40 28.94
C LYS A 653 59.19 82.13 28.82
N ALA A 654 58.57 81.87 27.67
CA ALA A 654 57.80 80.65 27.44
C ALA A 654 58.73 79.43 27.30
N TYR A 655 59.86 79.58 26.62
CA TYR A 655 60.90 78.56 26.48
C TYR A 655 61.56 78.22 27.83
N ASN A 656 61.96 79.22 28.62
CA ASN A 656 62.56 79.01 29.95
C ASN A 656 61.56 78.44 30.99
N LYS A 657 60.26 78.45 30.70
CA LYS A 657 59.25 77.77 31.52
C LYS A 657 59.12 76.28 31.21
N LEU A 658 59.66 75.83 30.08
CA LEU A 658 59.73 74.41 29.75
C LEU A 658 60.81 73.75 30.61
N THR A 659 60.60 72.48 30.97
CA THR A 659 61.66 71.66 31.57
C THR A 659 62.76 71.35 30.57
N ILE A 660 63.95 70.95 31.03
CA ILE A 660 65.07 70.55 30.15
C ILE A 660 64.62 69.51 29.09
N SER A 661 63.85 68.50 29.49
CA SER A 661 63.33 67.47 28.59
C SER A 661 62.36 68.03 27.54
N GLN A 662 61.57 69.04 27.88
CA GLN A 662 60.65 69.71 26.95
C GLN A 662 61.38 70.64 25.97
N GLN A 663 62.42 71.33 26.45
CA GLN A 663 63.25 72.22 25.63
C GLN A 663 63.93 71.47 24.48
N LYS A 664 64.34 70.21 24.68
CA LYS A 664 64.93 69.34 23.64
C LYS A 664 64.08 69.24 22.37
N TYR A 665 62.75 69.36 22.48
CA TYR A 665 61.82 69.24 21.36
C TYR A 665 61.55 70.57 20.63
N VAL A 666 62.03 71.70 21.16
CA VAL A 666 61.84 73.02 20.53
C VAL A 666 62.91 73.23 19.46
N TYR A 667 62.69 72.67 18.26
CA TYR A 667 63.70 72.67 17.19
C TYR A 667 64.16 74.07 16.75
N ASN A 668 63.33 75.10 16.94
CA ASN A 668 63.64 76.47 16.55
C ASN A 668 64.20 77.32 17.71
N ALA A 669 64.56 76.70 18.84
CA ALA A 669 65.09 77.38 20.02
C ALA A 669 66.37 78.18 19.75
N THR A 670 67.15 77.83 18.73
CA THR A 670 68.36 78.58 18.33
C THR A 670 68.08 80.05 18.00
N LEU A 671 66.86 80.37 17.55
CA LEU A 671 66.41 81.74 17.31
C LEU A 671 66.36 82.59 18.60
N LEU A 672 66.38 81.96 19.77
CA LEU A 672 66.40 82.64 21.07
C LEU A 672 67.82 82.88 21.60
N ASN A 673 68.85 82.32 20.96
CA ASN A 673 70.25 82.53 21.35
C ASN A 673 70.74 83.94 20.97
N GLU A 674 70.10 84.54 19.98
CA GLU A 674 70.39 85.89 19.51
C GLU A 674 69.50 86.88 20.28
N ILE A 675 70.05 87.44 21.36
CA ILE A 675 69.38 88.54 22.08
C ILE A 675 69.15 89.67 21.07
N PRO A 676 67.92 90.18 20.89
CA PRO A 676 67.68 91.32 20.02
C PRO A 676 68.45 92.51 20.56
N THR A 677 69.56 92.84 19.90
CA THR A 677 70.36 94.00 20.24
C THR A 677 69.67 95.23 19.69
N ASN A 678 69.30 96.15 20.57
CA ASN A 678 69.21 97.54 20.15
C ASN A 678 70.65 97.94 19.80
N ASN A 679 70.92 98.50 18.63
CA ASN A 679 72.27 98.97 18.28
C ASN A 679 72.69 100.21 19.09
N GLU A 680 72.12 100.41 20.28
CA GLU A 680 72.49 101.42 21.25
C GLU A 680 72.61 100.79 22.64
N ILE A 681 73.88 100.67 23.07
CA ILE A 681 74.44 100.52 24.43
C ILE A 681 74.93 99.11 24.85
N PRO A 682 76.21 98.95 25.28
CA PRO A 682 76.83 97.68 25.69
C PRO A 682 76.77 97.39 27.20
N GLY A 683 76.66 96.09 27.52
CA GLY A 683 77.34 95.39 28.62
C GLY A 683 77.20 95.88 30.07
N GLU A 684 76.28 95.28 30.83
CA GLU A 684 76.39 95.25 32.30
C GLU A 684 76.65 93.81 32.80
N THR A 685 77.91 93.54 33.17
CA THR A 685 78.28 92.42 34.06
C THR A 685 78.05 92.84 35.51
N SER A 686 76.87 92.53 36.06
CA SER A 686 76.57 92.75 37.48
C SER A 686 76.88 91.50 38.32
N ASN A 687 77.35 91.66 39.57
CA ASN A 687 77.61 90.55 40.51
C ASN A 687 76.40 89.61 40.71
N ASP A 688 75.18 90.13 40.62
CA ASP A 688 73.95 89.34 40.71
C ASP A 688 73.80 88.32 39.56
N ALA A 689 74.33 88.63 38.37
CA ALA A 689 74.25 87.75 37.20
C ALA A 689 75.21 86.56 37.35
N THR A 690 76.42 86.79 37.87
CA THR A 690 77.39 85.73 38.20
C THR A 690 76.85 84.80 39.29
N ALA A 691 76.25 85.37 40.35
CA ALA A 691 75.63 84.60 41.42
C ALA A 691 74.43 83.76 40.94
N GLY A 692 73.58 84.33 40.07
CA GLY A 692 72.43 83.62 39.49
C GLY A 692 72.84 82.49 38.54
N LYS A 693 73.89 82.70 37.73
CA LYS A 693 74.49 81.65 36.89
C LYS A 693 75.06 80.51 37.74
N LYS A 694 75.85 80.83 38.78
CA LYS A 694 76.41 79.83 39.70
C LYS A 694 75.29 79.02 40.37
N PHE A 695 74.23 79.66 40.85
CA PHE A 695 73.10 78.94 41.45
C PHE A 695 72.37 78.05 40.44
N SER A 696 72.33 78.46 39.16
CA SER A 696 71.80 77.63 38.08
C SER A 696 72.68 76.39 37.84
N ASP A 697 74.00 76.53 37.93
CA ASP A 697 74.93 75.39 37.86
C ASP A 697 74.80 74.46 39.09
N ASP A 698 74.62 75.02 40.30
CA ASP A 698 74.37 74.26 41.53
C ASP A 698 73.09 73.39 41.38
N ILE A 699 72.00 73.94 40.79
CA ILE A 699 70.78 73.17 40.46
C ILE A 699 71.11 72.05 39.47
N LYS A 700 71.80 72.37 38.37
CA LYS A 700 72.12 71.39 37.33
C LYS A 700 72.92 70.21 37.86
N ASN A 701 73.90 70.47 38.72
CA ASN A 701 74.74 69.44 39.33
C ASN A 701 73.95 68.53 40.28
N ALA A 702 73.09 69.10 41.13
CA ALA A 702 72.26 68.31 42.05
C ALA A 702 71.25 67.42 41.33
N LEU A 703 70.74 67.85 40.17
CA LEU A 703 69.80 67.06 39.38
C LEU A 703 70.46 65.93 38.56
N ASN A 704 71.79 65.93 38.43
CA ASN A 704 72.55 64.89 37.73
C ASN A 704 72.95 63.70 38.61
N ASP A 705 72.89 63.83 39.94
CA ASP A 705 73.21 62.75 40.89
C ASP A 705 71.92 62.18 41.50
N SER A 706 71.33 61.20 40.83
CA SER A 706 70.05 60.56 41.20
C SER A 706 70.21 59.12 41.70
N SER A 707 71.43 58.69 42.00
CA SER A 707 71.75 57.29 42.30
C SER A 707 71.19 56.80 43.65
N ASP A 708 70.98 57.72 44.60
CA ASP A 708 70.37 57.46 45.91
C ASP A 708 69.24 58.47 46.17
N PHE A 709 68.02 57.97 46.43
CA PHE A 709 66.85 58.84 46.61
C PHE A 709 66.98 59.78 47.81
N GLU A 710 67.54 59.31 48.93
CA GLU A 710 67.66 60.12 50.14
C GLU A 710 68.67 61.27 49.95
N SER A 711 69.80 60.99 49.31
CA SER A 711 70.80 62.00 48.95
C SER A 711 70.25 63.01 47.94
N TYR A 712 69.57 62.54 46.89
CA TYR A 712 68.89 63.38 45.92
C TYR A 712 67.82 64.27 46.57
N ALA A 713 66.99 63.70 47.44
CA ALA A 713 65.94 64.44 48.15
C ALA A 713 66.50 65.54 49.05
N ARG A 714 67.60 65.28 49.77
CA ARG A 714 68.29 66.28 50.60
C ARG A 714 68.86 67.42 49.76
N ALA A 715 69.58 67.10 48.68
CA ALA A 715 70.17 68.12 47.80
C ALA A 715 69.10 69.04 47.20
N VAL A 716 67.96 68.47 46.78
CA VAL A 716 66.80 69.24 46.28
C VAL A 716 66.20 70.12 47.38
N ASP A 717 65.96 69.59 48.57
CA ASP A 717 65.40 70.36 49.70
C ASP A 717 66.32 71.52 50.12
N GLU A 718 67.64 71.30 50.16
CA GLU A 718 68.65 72.33 50.43
C GLU A 718 68.63 73.45 49.39
N LEU A 719 68.62 73.10 48.10
CA LEU A 719 68.56 74.08 47.02
C LEU A 719 67.24 74.86 47.01
N VAL A 720 66.11 74.20 47.29
CA VAL A 720 64.80 74.87 47.43
C VAL A 720 64.86 75.92 48.56
N ASN A 721 65.47 75.60 49.68
CA ASN A 721 65.61 76.53 50.80
C ASN A 721 66.60 77.66 50.48
N LYS A 722 67.76 77.34 49.90
CA LYS A 722 68.74 78.32 49.44
C LYS A 722 68.17 79.29 48.40
N TYR A 723 67.33 78.81 47.48
CA TYR A 723 66.62 79.68 46.53
C TYR A 723 65.67 80.66 47.24
N LYS A 724 64.94 80.23 48.30
CA LYS A 724 64.05 81.13 49.06
C LYS A 724 64.84 82.30 49.66
N GLU A 725 66.06 82.03 50.14
CA GLU A 725 66.97 83.00 50.76
C GLU A 725 67.68 83.92 49.76
N LEU A 726 67.71 83.60 48.46
CA LEU A 726 68.38 84.45 47.46
C LEU A 726 67.75 85.86 47.34
N PRO A 727 68.57 86.92 47.18
CA PRO A 727 68.08 88.27 46.90
C PRO A 727 67.23 88.34 45.62
N LYS A 728 66.25 89.26 45.58
CA LYS A 728 65.37 89.46 44.41
C LYS A 728 66.15 89.81 43.13
N GLY A 729 67.27 90.53 43.27
CA GLY A 729 68.17 90.89 42.16
C GLY A 729 68.94 89.72 41.55
N VAL A 730 69.23 88.67 42.33
CA VAL A 730 69.89 87.43 41.87
C VAL A 730 68.89 86.45 41.26
N LYS A 731 67.68 86.34 41.85
CA LYS A 731 66.62 85.41 41.40
C LYS A 731 66.23 85.59 39.93
N LYS A 732 66.31 86.81 39.38
CA LYS A 732 66.01 87.09 37.95
C LYS A 732 67.01 86.46 36.98
N TYR A 733 68.20 86.08 37.46
CA TYR A 733 69.26 85.44 36.68
C TYR A 733 69.36 83.93 36.92
N VAL A 734 68.50 83.35 37.76
CA VAL A 734 68.38 81.89 37.91
C VAL A 734 67.50 81.35 36.80
N ILE A 735 68.12 80.73 35.79
CA ILE A 735 67.43 80.36 34.55
C ILE A 735 66.70 79.02 34.62
N ASN A 736 67.03 78.15 35.59
CA ASN A 736 66.53 76.77 35.71
C ASN A 736 65.80 76.49 37.03
N TYR A 737 65.22 77.53 37.67
CA TYR A 737 64.41 77.36 38.88
C TYR A 737 63.19 76.43 38.67
N ALA A 738 62.65 76.38 37.44
CA ALA A 738 61.56 75.48 37.08
C ALA A 738 61.95 74.00 37.29
N ASP A 739 63.20 73.63 37.00
CA ASP A 739 63.71 72.27 37.17
C ASP A 739 63.82 71.90 38.66
N LEU A 740 64.29 72.84 39.49
CA LEU A 740 64.32 72.66 40.95
C LEU A 740 62.91 72.46 41.54
N LYS A 741 61.91 73.20 41.04
CA LYS A 741 60.51 73.04 41.47
C LYS A 741 59.91 71.71 41.02
N ALA A 742 60.27 71.23 39.82
CA ALA A 742 59.86 69.91 39.35
C ALA A 742 60.49 68.79 40.18
N ALA A 743 61.78 68.93 40.54
CA ALA A 743 62.47 68.01 41.43
C ALA A 743 61.84 67.94 42.83
N GLU A 744 61.49 69.10 43.42
CA GLU A 744 60.76 69.17 44.70
C GLU A 744 59.44 68.40 44.65
N ALA A 745 58.67 68.54 43.56
CA ALA A 745 57.43 67.80 43.37
C ALA A 745 57.65 66.28 43.25
N ASN A 746 58.72 65.85 42.56
CA ASN A 746 59.09 64.44 42.45
C ASN A 746 59.48 63.85 43.81
N VAL A 747 60.30 64.54 44.60
CA VAL A 747 60.69 64.13 45.96
C VAL A 747 59.46 63.93 46.85
N ARG A 748 58.51 64.87 46.83
CA ARG A 748 57.26 64.75 47.61
C ARG A 748 56.41 63.55 47.19
N ALA A 749 56.33 63.26 45.90
CA ALA A 749 55.58 62.12 45.39
C ALA A 749 56.20 60.79 45.82
N VAL A 750 57.53 60.64 45.72
CA VAL A 750 58.23 59.42 46.15
C VAL A 750 58.15 59.21 47.66
N ARG A 751 58.30 60.27 48.49
CA ARG A 751 58.06 60.19 49.94
C ARG A 751 56.64 59.73 50.28
N SER A 752 55.63 60.19 49.53
CA SER A 752 54.25 59.71 49.71
C SER A 752 54.06 58.25 49.31
N PHE A 753 54.82 57.75 48.33
CA PHE A 753 54.81 56.35 47.93
C PHE A 753 55.49 55.46 48.97
N ASP A 754 56.65 55.86 49.48
CA ASP A 754 57.36 55.19 50.58
C ASP A 754 56.46 55.01 51.81
N LYS A 755 55.71 56.05 52.19
CA LYS A 755 54.71 55.94 53.27
C LYS A 755 53.71 54.80 53.04
N LYS A 756 53.21 54.64 51.81
CA LYS A 756 52.26 53.56 51.47
C LYS A 756 52.92 52.17 51.49
N VAL A 757 54.19 52.09 51.05
CA VAL A 757 55.01 50.86 51.13
C VAL A 757 55.11 50.42 52.59
N ASN A 758 55.49 51.33 53.49
CA ASN A 758 55.63 51.04 54.92
C ASN A 758 54.29 50.71 55.60
N GLU A 759 53.20 51.40 55.24
CA GLU A 759 51.84 51.07 55.71
C GLU A 759 51.36 49.68 55.25
N ALA A 760 51.77 49.21 54.07
CA ALA A 760 51.44 47.87 53.61
C ALA A 760 52.29 46.80 54.32
N LEU A 761 53.59 47.03 54.47
CA LEU A 761 54.51 46.10 55.13
C LEU A 761 54.24 45.93 56.63
N SER A 762 53.59 46.90 57.29
CA SER A 762 53.26 46.86 58.72
C SER A 762 51.94 46.15 59.08
N VAL A 763 51.17 45.67 58.10
CA VAL A 763 49.90 44.96 58.38
C VAL A 763 50.16 43.55 58.91
N ALA A 764 49.68 43.25 60.12
CA ALA A 764 49.85 41.94 60.76
C ALA A 764 48.99 40.82 60.14
N ASP A 765 47.79 41.16 59.64
CA ASP A 765 46.90 40.21 58.96
C ASP A 765 47.43 39.93 57.55
N SER A 766 47.90 38.71 57.30
CA SER A 766 48.53 38.29 56.04
C SER A 766 47.65 38.53 54.80
N THR A 767 46.32 38.44 54.94
CA THR A 767 45.37 38.61 53.82
C THR A 767 45.17 40.09 53.48
N LYS A 768 45.02 40.91 54.52
CA LYS A 768 44.95 42.37 54.37
C LYS A 768 46.29 42.92 53.91
N GLN A 769 47.40 42.35 54.36
CA GLN A 769 48.76 42.70 53.96
C GLN A 769 48.94 42.47 52.46
N TYR A 770 48.66 41.26 51.96
CA TYR A 770 48.74 40.94 50.53
C TYR A 770 47.90 41.89 49.67
N SER A 771 46.65 42.15 50.05
CA SER A 771 45.76 43.07 49.34
C SER A 771 46.31 44.51 49.29
N LYS A 772 46.95 44.97 50.39
CA LYS A 772 47.60 46.28 50.42
C LYS A 772 48.88 46.31 49.59
N LEU A 773 49.69 45.25 49.59
CA LEU A 773 50.88 45.13 48.74
C LEU A 773 50.51 45.23 47.25
N GLN A 774 49.43 44.59 46.81
CA GLN A 774 48.89 44.75 45.46
C GLN A 774 48.43 46.19 45.16
N ALA A 775 47.84 46.88 46.14
CA ALA A 775 47.45 48.28 46.00
C ALA A 775 48.67 49.21 45.90
N VAL A 776 49.77 48.89 46.59
CA VAL A 776 51.05 49.58 46.49
C VAL A 776 51.68 49.36 45.11
N GLN A 777 51.66 48.14 44.58
CA GLN A 777 52.11 47.86 43.21
C GLN A 777 51.36 48.71 42.17
N LYS A 778 50.04 48.88 42.34
CA LYS A 778 49.21 49.80 41.53
C LYS A 778 49.47 51.27 41.79
N ALA A 779 50.00 51.65 42.95
CA ALA A 779 50.37 53.02 43.26
C ALA A 779 51.72 53.37 42.61
N TYR A 780 52.67 52.43 42.58
CA TYR A 780 53.95 52.57 41.88
C TYR A 780 53.75 52.85 40.39
N SER A 781 52.84 52.10 39.76
CA SER A 781 52.53 52.26 38.33
C SER A 781 51.93 53.63 37.96
N LYS A 782 51.44 54.40 38.95
CA LYS A 782 50.90 55.76 38.78
C LYS A 782 51.94 56.87 38.97
N LEU A 783 53.13 56.55 39.44
CA LEU A 783 54.25 57.49 39.51
C LEU A 783 54.75 57.80 38.09
N ASN A 784 55.27 59.02 37.86
CA ASN A 784 55.92 59.33 36.57
C ASN A 784 57.31 58.65 36.47
N ALA A 785 57.93 58.66 35.29
CA ALA A 785 59.18 57.92 35.04
C ALA A 785 60.31 58.26 36.04
N ILE A 786 60.55 59.55 36.28
CA ILE A 786 61.57 60.01 37.23
C ILE A 786 61.21 59.56 38.66
N GLN A 787 59.94 59.64 39.04
CA GLN A 787 59.47 59.17 40.35
C GLN A 787 59.55 57.64 40.51
N GLN A 788 59.33 56.88 39.43
CA GLN A 788 59.47 55.43 39.42
C GLN A 788 60.93 55.03 39.57
N GLU A 789 61.83 55.65 38.79
CA GLU A 789 63.28 55.45 38.90
C GLU A 789 63.77 55.70 40.34
N LEU A 790 63.39 56.84 40.92
CA LEU A 790 63.72 57.18 42.32
C LEU A 790 63.07 56.23 43.35
N ALA A 791 61.93 55.61 43.03
CA ALA A 791 61.20 54.69 43.92
C ALA A 791 61.50 53.20 43.64
N GLN A 792 62.35 52.87 42.66
CA GLN A 792 62.61 51.51 42.19
C GLN A 792 63.06 50.56 43.32
N PRO A 793 63.96 50.95 44.25
CA PRO A 793 64.35 50.06 45.36
C PRO A 793 63.17 49.67 46.27
N LEU A 794 62.22 50.59 46.48
CA LEU A 794 61.02 50.35 47.28
C LEU A 794 60.05 49.39 46.57
N TYR A 795 59.96 49.50 45.24
CA TYR A 795 59.15 48.60 44.42
C TYR A 795 59.67 47.16 44.45
N VAL A 796 60.99 46.96 44.29
CA VAL A 796 61.62 45.63 44.38
C VAL A 796 61.31 44.97 45.72
N LYS A 797 61.38 45.72 46.82
CA LYS A 797 61.02 45.22 48.16
C LYS A 797 59.58 44.72 48.27
N ILE A 798 58.64 45.38 47.59
CA ILE A 798 57.22 44.95 47.54
C ILE A 798 57.07 43.70 46.68
N SER A 799 57.71 43.64 45.50
CA SER A 799 57.65 42.50 44.60
C SER A 799 58.15 41.22 45.27
N ASN A 800 59.32 41.26 45.91
CA ASN A 800 59.86 40.11 46.65
C ASN A 800 58.90 39.66 47.76
N LYS A 801 58.27 40.61 48.48
CA LYS A 801 57.31 40.28 49.54
C LYS A 801 56.02 39.63 49.00
N ILE A 802 55.60 39.99 47.79
CA ILE A 802 54.47 39.36 47.11
C ILE A 802 54.84 37.94 46.68
N GLU A 803 56.06 37.71 46.18
CA GLU A 803 56.58 36.40 45.78
C GLU A 803 56.59 35.40 46.96
N GLU A 804 57.01 35.83 48.16
CA GLU A 804 56.99 35.02 49.39
C GLU A 804 55.59 34.42 49.70
N TYR A 805 54.49 35.12 49.36
CA TYR A 805 53.13 34.60 49.58
C TYR A 805 52.71 33.53 48.57
N THR A 806 53.33 33.48 47.40
CA THR A 806 52.93 32.62 46.28
C THR A 806 53.73 31.32 46.18
N GLU A 807 54.93 31.28 46.76
CA GLU A 807 55.89 30.17 46.63
C GLU A 807 55.34 28.83 47.13
N ASN A 808 54.61 28.82 48.25
CA ASN A 808 53.99 27.62 48.84
C ASN A 808 52.86 27.01 47.99
N TYR A 809 52.40 27.71 46.95
CA TYR A 809 51.29 27.29 46.09
C TYR A 809 51.72 27.08 44.64
N ASN A 810 53.02 27.08 44.35
CA ASN A 810 53.55 26.93 42.98
C ASN A 810 53.04 25.66 42.29
N ASP A 811 52.97 24.53 43.00
CA ASP A 811 52.41 23.27 42.45
C ASP A 811 50.95 23.40 42.05
N LEU A 812 50.14 24.10 42.86
CA LEU A 812 48.73 24.33 42.57
C LEU A 812 48.54 25.35 41.47
N ASN A 813 49.47 26.29 41.29
CA ASN A 813 49.44 27.35 40.28
C ASN A 813 50.03 26.93 38.93
N LYS A 814 50.52 25.69 38.78
CA LYS A 814 50.96 25.16 37.48
C LYS A 814 49.78 25.17 36.49
N GLU A 815 50.10 25.41 35.23
CA GLU A 815 49.13 25.30 34.15
C GLU A 815 48.63 23.85 34.09
N LEU A 816 47.33 23.65 34.26
CA LEU A 816 46.70 22.33 34.29
C LEU A 816 46.38 21.79 32.90
N MET A 817 46.17 22.70 31.95
CA MET A 817 45.66 22.39 30.63
C MET A 817 46.44 23.14 29.57
N ASP A 818 46.72 22.48 28.44
CA ASP A 818 47.31 23.10 27.26
C ASP A 818 46.35 23.01 26.06
N ALA A 819 46.90 23.08 24.84
CA ALA A 819 46.11 22.95 23.61
C ALA A 819 45.50 21.54 23.41
N ASN A 820 46.04 20.52 24.07
CA ASN A 820 45.72 19.11 23.88
C ASN A 820 44.83 18.54 25.01
N GLY A 821 44.73 19.20 26.16
CA GLY A 821 43.88 18.76 27.26
C GLY A 821 44.56 18.98 28.61
N TYR A 822 44.34 18.09 29.58
CA TYR A 822 45.14 18.08 30.81
C TYR A 822 46.56 17.62 30.53
N ILE A 823 47.55 18.34 31.08
CA ILE A 823 48.98 18.03 30.94
C ILE A 823 49.42 16.91 31.91
N PHE A 824 48.60 16.67 32.94
CA PHE A 824 48.87 15.71 34.01
C PHE A 824 47.91 14.53 33.93
N SER A 825 48.37 13.36 34.39
CA SER A 825 47.55 12.16 34.49
C SER A 825 46.38 12.34 35.47
N LEU A 826 45.35 11.49 35.36
CA LEU A 826 44.20 11.50 36.28
C LEU A 826 44.60 11.52 37.76
N ASN A 827 45.62 10.74 38.14
CA ASN A 827 46.06 10.64 39.53
C ASN A 827 46.78 11.92 39.98
N GLU A 828 47.62 12.50 39.14
CA GLU A 828 48.29 13.77 39.45
C GLU A 828 47.29 14.93 39.57
N VAL A 829 46.30 14.99 38.69
CA VAL A 829 45.20 15.99 38.77
C VAL A 829 44.39 15.79 40.06
N LYS A 830 44.12 14.54 40.46
CA LYS A 830 43.46 14.22 41.73
C LYS A 830 44.26 14.70 42.94
N ASP A 831 45.58 14.52 42.92
CA ASP A 831 46.45 15.00 44.01
C ASP A 831 46.42 16.52 44.12
N MET A 832 46.43 17.24 42.99
CA MET A 832 46.25 18.70 42.97
C MET A 832 44.87 19.12 43.49
N ILE A 833 43.80 18.41 43.11
CA ILE A 833 42.45 18.64 43.61
C ILE A 833 42.38 18.44 45.13
N ASN A 834 43.01 17.40 45.66
CA ASN A 834 43.04 17.10 47.09
C ASN A 834 43.77 18.21 47.86
N LYS A 835 44.95 18.61 47.37
CA LYS A 835 45.71 19.75 47.92
C LYS A 835 44.88 21.04 47.89
N TYR A 836 44.21 21.35 46.78
CA TYR A 836 43.34 22.52 46.66
C TYR A 836 42.15 22.46 47.61
N ASN A 837 41.48 21.31 47.73
CA ASN A 837 40.31 21.16 48.59
C ASN A 837 40.64 21.33 50.07
N ALA A 838 41.85 20.91 50.48
CA ALA A 838 42.36 21.08 51.84
C ALA A 838 42.66 22.55 52.23
N LEU A 839 42.80 23.45 51.25
CA LEU A 839 43.02 24.88 51.51
C LEU A 839 41.79 25.56 52.15
N SER A 840 42.05 26.51 53.04
CA SER A 840 41.03 27.41 53.58
C SER A 840 40.43 28.31 52.50
N SER A 841 39.26 28.91 52.80
CA SER A 841 38.60 29.86 51.88
C SER A 841 39.46 31.07 51.52
N THR A 842 40.41 31.43 52.38
CA THR A 842 41.37 32.52 52.19
C THR A 842 42.51 32.09 51.29
N GLU A 843 43.10 30.93 51.54
CA GLU A 843 44.21 30.39 50.74
C GLU A 843 43.76 30.05 49.31
N LYS A 844 42.53 29.56 49.13
CA LYS A 844 41.95 29.32 47.80
C LYS A 844 41.89 30.58 46.92
N LYS A 845 41.92 31.79 47.50
CA LYS A 845 41.96 33.06 46.75
C LYS A 845 43.37 33.42 46.26
N LEU A 846 44.41 32.78 46.81
CA LEU A 846 45.80 32.93 46.38
C LEU A 846 46.14 32.05 45.17
N ILE A 847 45.26 31.08 44.86
CA ILE A 847 45.43 30.17 43.73
C ILE A 847 44.97 30.85 42.44
N THR A 848 45.92 31.13 41.57
CA THR A 848 45.76 31.90 40.33
C THR A 848 44.99 31.14 39.25
N ASN A 849 45.10 29.80 39.21
CA ASN A 849 44.39 28.89 38.31
C ASN A 849 43.18 28.20 38.99
N ALA A 850 42.60 28.80 40.04
CA ALA A 850 41.52 28.18 40.82
C ALA A 850 40.28 27.79 40.00
N GLN A 851 40.05 28.41 38.84
CA GLN A 851 38.95 28.03 37.95
C GLN A 851 39.23 26.72 37.22
N ASP A 852 40.47 26.50 36.79
CA ASP A 852 40.90 25.29 36.11
C ASP A 852 40.84 24.08 37.06
N LEU A 853 41.25 24.27 38.32
CA LEU A 853 41.08 23.27 39.38
C LEU A 853 39.60 22.93 39.64
N LYS A 854 38.70 23.92 39.60
CA LYS A 854 37.24 23.67 39.76
C LYS A 854 36.67 22.89 38.58
N GLN A 855 37.11 23.17 37.36
CA GLN A 855 36.75 22.40 36.18
C GLN A 855 37.27 20.96 36.30
N ALA A 856 38.53 20.78 36.71
CA ALA A 856 39.14 19.48 36.99
C ALA A 856 38.36 18.65 38.02
N ILE A 857 37.86 19.26 39.10
CA ILE A 857 36.99 18.57 40.06
C ILE A 857 35.75 17.97 39.39
N SER A 858 35.14 18.68 38.45
CA SER A 858 33.96 18.18 37.74
C SER A 858 34.33 17.07 36.76
N ASP A 859 35.42 17.23 36.02
CA ASP A 859 35.83 16.30 34.98
C ASP A 859 36.34 14.98 35.57
N VAL A 860 37.16 15.03 36.62
CA VAL A 860 37.61 13.85 37.35
C VAL A 860 36.42 13.04 37.87
N LYS A 861 35.39 13.68 38.42
CA LYS A 861 34.17 12.97 38.88
C LYS A 861 33.43 12.28 37.75
N ALA A 862 33.33 12.92 36.57
CA ALA A 862 32.69 12.34 35.40
C ALA A 862 33.49 11.13 34.89
N VAL A 863 34.82 11.25 34.82
CA VAL A 863 35.74 10.20 34.39
C VAL A 863 35.72 9.02 35.38
N GLU A 864 35.80 9.25 36.68
CA GLU A 864 35.69 8.20 37.70
C GLU A 864 34.34 7.47 37.63
N SER A 865 33.26 8.21 37.39
CA SER A 865 31.92 7.61 37.22
C SER A 865 31.85 6.72 35.98
N PHE A 866 32.51 7.14 34.89
CA PHE A 866 32.63 6.35 33.68
C PHE A 866 33.51 5.09 33.90
N ILE A 867 34.70 5.23 34.48
CA ILE A 867 35.60 4.11 34.81
C ILE A 867 34.87 3.07 35.67
N LYS A 868 34.14 3.50 36.70
CA LYS A 868 33.37 2.60 37.55
C LYS A 868 32.31 1.83 36.77
N LYS A 869 31.60 2.50 35.85
CA LYS A 869 30.61 1.84 34.98
C LYS A 869 31.28 0.86 34.03
N PHE A 870 32.40 1.24 33.43
CA PHE A 870 33.22 0.39 32.56
C PHE A 870 33.58 -0.90 33.30
N GLN A 871 34.26 -0.79 34.46
CA GLN A 871 34.69 -1.95 35.25
C GLN A 871 33.54 -2.87 35.71
N THR A 872 32.36 -2.32 36.01
CA THR A 872 31.25 -3.10 36.60
C THR A 872 30.21 -3.60 35.60
N ASN A 873 30.14 -3.02 34.40
CA ASN A 873 29.08 -3.29 33.43
C ASN A 873 29.57 -3.58 32.00
N LEU A 874 30.89 -3.63 31.75
CA LEU A 874 31.42 -3.92 30.41
C LEU A 874 30.78 -5.18 29.80
N GLU A 875 30.87 -6.32 30.49
CA GLU A 875 30.34 -7.60 29.98
C GLU A 875 28.82 -7.62 29.86
N LYS A 876 28.11 -6.85 30.71
CA LYS A 876 26.64 -6.85 30.76
C LYS A 876 26.02 -5.94 29.71
N ASN A 877 26.66 -4.81 29.41
CA ASN A 877 26.12 -3.83 28.48
C ASN A 877 27.21 -2.98 27.79
N PRO A 878 28.00 -3.56 26.87
CA PRO A 878 29.05 -2.85 26.15
C PRO A 878 28.53 -1.61 25.40
N SER A 879 27.32 -1.70 24.83
CA SER A 879 26.70 -0.60 24.08
C SER A 879 26.43 0.64 24.94
N ALA A 880 26.04 0.45 26.21
CA ALA A 880 25.82 1.56 27.14
C ALA A 880 27.14 2.20 27.57
N ILE A 881 28.19 1.40 27.74
CA ILE A 881 29.55 1.90 27.98
C ILE A 881 30.01 2.76 26.82
N MET A 882 29.87 2.28 25.58
CA MET A 882 30.25 3.04 24.40
C MET A 882 29.46 4.34 24.27
N LYS A 883 28.15 4.30 24.56
CA LYS A 883 27.30 5.50 24.58
C LYS A 883 27.72 6.51 25.65
N ASP A 884 28.14 6.06 26.83
CA ASP A 884 28.59 6.95 27.90
C ASP A 884 29.99 7.50 27.61
N PHE A 885 30.87 6.71 27.01
CA PHE A 885 32.18 7.15 26.55
C PHE A 885 32.08 8.25 25.48
N ARG A 886 31.23 8.06 24.45
CA ARG A 886 30.98 9.05 23.39
C ARG A 886 30.42 10.40 23.89
N LYS A 887 29.98 10.48 25.15
CA LYS A 887 29.55 11.73 25.79
C LYS A 887 30.68 12.46 26.53
N LEU A 888 31.80 11.79 26.80
CA LEU A 888 32.94 12.43 27.44
C LEU A 888 33.49 13.51 26.51
N THR A 889 33.82 14.66 27.09
CA THR A 889 34.50 15.74 26.38
C THR A 889 35.96 15.36 26.13
N THR A 890 36.64 15.95 25.15
CA THR A 890 38.07 15.68 24.93
C THR A 890 38.90 15.94 26.19
N LEU A 891 38.58 16.98 26.95
CA LEU A 891 39.23 17.27 28.23
C LEU A 891 39.06 16.14 29.27
N GLN A 892 37.96 15.39 29.22
CA GLN A 892 37.72 14.24 30.10
C GLN A 892 38.40 12.98 29.56
N ILE A 893 38.48 12.83 28.24
CA ILE A 893 39.19 11.72 27.58
C ILE A 893 40.69 11.84 27.81
N SER A 894 41.27 13.04 27.82
CA SER A 894 42.71 13.21 28.06
C SER A 894 43.14 12.73 29.45
N LEU A 895 42.24 12.72 30.45
CA LEU A 895 42.51 12.13 31.77
C LEU A 895 42.61 10.60 31.72
N LEU A 896 42.06 9.96 30.69
CA LEU A 896 42.14 8.52 30.46
C LEU A 896 43.38 8.12 29.66
N GLU A 897 44.15 9.07 29.13
CA GLU A 897 45.41 8.78 28.44
C GLU A 897 46.40 8.14 29.41
N GLY A 898 46.92 6.96 29.03
CA GLY A 898 47.78 6.16 29.89
C GLY A 898 47.07 5.55 31.12
N TYR A 899 45.74 5.67 31.24
CA TYR A 899 45.01 5.00 32.31
C TYR A 899 44.80 3.52 31.99
N GLU A 900 45.33 2.66 32.86
CA GLU A 900 45.16 1.22 32.75
C GLU A 900 44.10 0.73 33.76
N ALA A 901 43.22 -0.15 33.31
CA ALA A 901 42.19 -0.78 34.11
C ALA A 901 42.45 -2.29 34.20
N GLU A 902 42.26 -2.86 35.40
CA GLU A 902 42.31 -4.31 35.58
C GLU A 902 41.03 -4.95 35.02
N MET A 903 41.18 -5.79 34.01
CA MET A 903 40.14 -6.50 33.30
C MET A 903 40.49 -7.99 33.32
N ASN A 904 39.64 -8.83 33.93
CA ASN A 904 39.86 -10.27 34.03
C ASN A 904 41.23 -10.66 34.61
N GLY A 905 41.74 -9.88 35.57
CA GLY A 905 43.05 -10.09 36.19
C GLY A 905 44.26 -9.62 35.37
N GLN A 906 44.03 -8.89 34.27
CA GLN A 906 45.08 -8.29 33.44
C GLN A 906 44.91 -6.78 33.34
N LEU A 907 46.03 -6.06 33.45
CA LEU A 907 46.07 -4.61 33.30
C LEU A 907 46.00 -4.27 31.80
N THR A 908 44.99 -3.51 31.38
CA THR A 908 44.76 -3.16 29.98
C THR A 908 44.52 -1.65 29.84
N SER A 909 45.05 -1.04 28.78
CA SER A 909 44.72 0.33 28.42
C SER A 909 43.21 0.46 28.15
N LEU A 910 42.54 1.32 28.91
CA LEU A 910 41.09 1.48 28.80
C LEU A 910 40.70 2.03 27.42
N LEU A 911 41.47 2.98 26.87
CA LEU A 911 41.19 3.58 25.57
C LEU A 911 41.36 2.58 24.42
N GLU A 912 42.35 1.70 24.49
CA GLU A 912 42.52 0.61 23.51
C GLU A 912 41.34 -0.37 23.55
N GLU A 913 40.84 -0.70 24.74
CA GLU A 913 39.68 -1.60 24.87
C GLU A 913 38.40 -0.96 24.33
N ILE A 914 38.24 0.34 24.53
CA ILE A 914 37.17 1.12 23.92
C ILE A 914 37.29 1.12 22.39
N GLN A 915 38.50 1.32 21.85
CA GLN A 915 38.75 1.25 20.42
C GLN A 915 38.40 -0.13 19.83
N LYS A 916 38.77 -1.22 20.51
CA LYS A 916 38.40 -2.59 20.11
C LYS A 916 36.89 -2.76 20.09
N MET A 917 36.18 -2.29 21.13
CA MET A 917 34.71 -2.36 21.15
C MET A 917 34.08 -1.60 19.99
N GLU A 918 34.57 -0.40 19.69
CA GLU A 918 34.02 0.40 18.59
C GLU A 918 34.29 -0.23 17.21
N THR A 919 35.48 -0.81 17.03
CA THR A 919 35.84 -1.57 15.82
C THR A 919 35.01 -2.86 15.68
N SER A 920 34.72 -3.53 16.80
CA SER A 920 33.85 -4.72 16.84
C SER A 920 32.40 -4.39 16.53
N GLU A 921 31.88 -3.23 16.96
CA GLU A 921 30.54 -2.75 16.62
C GLU A 921 30.43 -2.46 15.11
N GLN A 922 31.48 -1.91 14.49
CA GLN A 922 31.54 -1.69 13.04
C GLN A 922 31.58 -3.00 12.25
N THR A 923 32.52 -3.90 12.56
CA THR A 923 32.65 -5.19 11.86
C THR A 923 31.46 -6.12 12.07
N ALA A 924 30.76 -6.01 13.21
CA ALA A 924 29.50 -6.71 13.44
C ALA A 924 28.38 -6.32 12.46
N ASN A 925 28.34 -5.06 12.02
CA ASN A 925 27.36 -4.63 11.02
C ASN A 925 27.64 -5.28 9.66
N ASP A 926 28.90 -5.49 9.30
CA ASP A 926 29.27 -6.22 8.08
C ASP A 926 28.83 -7.68 8.12
N VAL A 927 28.93 -8.33 9.29
CA VAL A 927 28.45 -9.72 9.48
C VAL A 927 26.92 -9.79 9.37
N VAL A 928 26.21 -8.82 9.96
CA VAL A 928 24.75 -8.69 9.83
C VAL A 928 24.36 -8.50 8.36
N LEU A 929 25.09 -7.68 7.60
CA LEU A 929 24.87 -7.47 6.17
C LEU A 929 25.06 -8.77 5.38
N LYS A 930 26.16 -9.51 5.61
CA LYS A 930 26.40 -10.81 4.97
C LYS A 930 25.29 -11.83 5.24
N ILE A 931 24.73 -11.85 6.46
CA ILE A 931 23.60 -12.72 6.81
C ILE A 931 22.34 -12.30 6.04
N ILE A 932 22.06 -10.99 5.96
CA ILE A 932 20.94 -10.46 5.19
C ILE A 932 21.05 -10.84 3.72
N ASP A 933 22.23 -10.68 3.12
CA ASP A 933 22.50 -11.06 1.73
C ASP A 933 22.33 -12.56 1.52
N SER A 934 22.90 -13.37 2.41
CA SER A 934 22.74 -14.83 2.36
C SER A 934 21.26 -15.26 2.45
N ILE A 935 20.45 -14.59 3.28
CA ILE A 935 19.00 -14.84 3.36
C ILE A 935 18.30 -14.46 2.05
N ASN A 936 18.71 -13.38 1.39
CA ASN A 936 18.15 -12.99 0.10
C ASN A 936 18.55 -13.96 -1.02
N GLU A 937 19.76 -14.51 -0.96
CA GLU A 937 20.28 -15.53 -1.89
C GLU A 937 19.66 -16.93 -1.72
N LEU A 938 18.81 -17.15 -0.70
CA LEU A 938 18.05 -18.40 -0.59
C LEU A 938 17.13 -18.62 -1.80
N GLN A 939 16.80 -17.57 -2.53
CA GLN A 939 16.02 -17.64 -3.75
C GLN A 939 16.74 -17.04 -4.95
N VAL A 940 16.80 -17.79 -6.06
CA VAL A 940 17.29 -17.35 -7.36
C VAL A 940 16.17 -17.52 -8.36
N ASP A 941 15.90 -16.48 -9.14
CA ASP A 941 14.82 -16.43 -10.12
C ASP A 941 13.46 -16.88 -9.57
N GLY A 942 13.14 -16.47 -8.33
CA GLY A 942 11.86 -16.79 -7.67
C GLY A 942 11.70 -18.23 -7.17
N TYR A 943 12.72 -19.08 -7.31
CA TYR A 943 12.78 -20.43 -6.77
C TYR A 943 13.79 -20.55 -5.65
N TYR A 944 13.63 -21.55 -4.79
CA TYR A 944 14.68 -21.89 -3.84
C TYR A 944 15.88 -22.50 -4.57
N VAL A 945 17.07 -22.18 -4.09
CA VAL A 945 18.30 -22.85 -4.54
C VAL A 945 18.29 -24.34 -4.18
N SER A 946 18.94 -25.18 -4.99
CA SER A 946 18.94 -26.65 -4.80
C SER A 946 19.53 -27.07 -3.46
N ASP A 947 20.56 -26.37 -2.98
CA ASP A 947 21.22 -26.61 -1.69
C ASP A 947 20.57 -25.85 -0.52
N LEU A 948 19.23 -25.72 -0.54
CA LEU A 948 18.49 -24.90 0.43
C LEU A 948 18.80 -25.31 1.88
N GLU A 949 18.78 -26.61 2.17
CA GLU A 949 18.94 -27.13 3.54
C GLU A 949 20.26 -26.73 4.19
N ASN A 950 21.39 -26.93 3.49
CA ASN A 950 22.71 -26.57 4.01
C ASN A 950 22.86 -25.05 4.16
N ARG A 951 22.31 -24.26 3.24
CA ARG A 951 22.31 -22.80 3.35
C ARG A 951 21.47 -22.30 4.53
N LEU A 952 20.30 -22.88 4.77
CA LEU A 952 19.47 -22.55 5.93
C LEU A 952 20.25 -22.79 7.23
N ILE A 953 20.91 -23.95 7.36
CA ILE A 953 21.75 -24.29 8.53
C ILE A 953 22.88 -23.26 8.69
N ALA A 954 23.66 -23.01 7.64
CA ALA A 954 24.79 -22.07 7.70
C ALA A 954 24.35 -20.64 8.09
N ILE A 955 23.23 -20.16 7.54
CA ILE A 955 22.68 -18.84 7.89
C ILE A 955 22.20 -18.84 9.35
N LYS A 956 21.57 -19.92 9.83
CA LYS A 956 21.10 -20.03 11.21
C LYS A 956 22.27 -20.02 12.19
N ASP A 957 23.34 -20.76 11.90
CA ASP A 957 24.54 -20.79 12.73
C ASP A 957 25.21 -19.41 12.79
N ASN A 958 25.33 -18.74 11.63
CA ASN A 958 25.83 -17.37 11.55
C ASN A 958 24.92 -16.37 12.28
N TYR A 959 23.60 -16.54 12.22
CA TYR A 959 22.65 -15.70 12.97
C TYR A 959 22.70 -15.98 14.47
N ASN A 960 22.89 -17.22 14.89
CA ASN A 960 22.95 -17.62 16.30
C ASN A 960 24.26 -17.20 16.96
N SER A 961 25.33 -16.98 16.19
CA SER A 961 26.58 -16.39 16.68
C SER A 961 26.50 -14.87 16.90
N LEU A 962 25.47 -14.22 16.35
CA LEU A 962 25.18 -12.82 16.62
C LEU A 962 24.69 -12.60 18.06
N THR A 963 25.06 -11.46 18.65
CA THR A 963 24.47 -10.97 19.90
C THR A 963 22.97 -10.67 19.73
N ALA A 964 22.22 -10.66 20.83
CA ALA A 964 20.78 -10.35 20.81
C ALA A 964 20.44 -8.97 20.20
N MET A 965 21.37 -8.01 20.24
CA MET A 965 21.19 -6.72 19.56
C MET A 965 21.43 -6.85 18.06
N GLN A 966 22.49 -7.55 17.62
CA GLN A 966 22.79 -7.78 16.21
C GLN A 966 21.72 -8.64 15.52
N GLN A 967 21.17 -9.64 16.20
CA GLN A 967 20.04 -10.43 15.72
C GLN A 967 18.82 -9.57 15.37
N LYS A 968 18.52 -8.54 16.19
CA LYS A 968 17.45 -7.58 15.89
C LYS A 968 17.68 -6.75 14.63
N LEU A 969 18.91 -6.72 14.10
CA LEU A 969 19.27 -5.99 12.89
C LEU A 969 19.06 -6.81 11.61
N VAL A 970 18.95 -8.13 11.69
CA VAL A 970 18.65 -9.03 10.56
C VAL A 970 17.14 -9.00 10.28
N LYS A 971 16.66 -7.90 9.70
CA LYS A 971 15.22 -7.63 9.52
C LYS A 971 14.53 -8.56 8.52
N ASN A 972 15.28 -9.22 7.63
CA ASN A 972 14.75 -10.21 6.69
C ASN A 972 14.74 -11.65 7.25
N TYR A 973 14.99 -11.85 8.55
CA TYR A 973 14.93 -13.17 9.20
C TYR A 973 13.60 -13.90 8.98
N SER A 974 12.49 -13.18 8.77
CA SER A 974 11.21 -13.78 8.38
C SER A 974 11.25 -14.56 7.06
N LYS A 975 12.13 -14.18 6.12
CA LYS A 975 12.36 -14.95 4.88
C LYS A 975 13.08 -16.27 5.17
N LEU A 976 14.01 -16.27 6.13
CA LEU A 976 14.70 -17.48 6.58
C LEU A 976 13.70 -18.45 7.20
N THR A 977 12.88 -18.00 8.15
CA THR A 977 11.87 -18.85 8.79
C THR A 977 10.80 -19.33 7.82
N GLN A 978 10.42 -18.51 6.84
CA GLN A 978 9.52 -18.94 5.77
C GLN A 978 10.15 -20.05 4.92
N ALA A 979 11.43 -19.92 4.55
CA ALA A 979 12.16 -20.93 3.80
C ALA A 979 12.31 -22.25 4.57
N GLU A 980 12.51 -22.19 5.90
CA GLU A 980 12.51 -23.36 6.77
C GLU A 980 11.14 -24.06 6.82
N SER A 981 10.07 -23.28 7.00
CA SER A 981 8.70 -23.80 7.00
C SER A 981 8.37 -24.45 5.66
N ASP A 982 8.79 -23.84 4.56
CA ASP A 982 8.57 -24.32 3.21
C ASP A 982 9.36 -25.61 2.90
N LEU A 983 10.62 -25.70 3.33
CA LEU A 983 11.41 -26.94 3.26
C LEU A 983 10.75 -28.07 4.06
N GLN A 984 10.26 -27.77 5.27
CA GLN A 984 9.59 -28.76 6.11
C GLN A 984 8.31 -29.30 5.46
N LYS A 985 7.47 -28.43 4.86
CA LYS A 985 6.28 -28.86 4.10
C LYS A 985 6.66 -29.81 2.96
N VAL A 986 7.75 -29.53 2.24
CA VAL A 986 8.23 -30.40 1.16
C VAL A 986 8.67 -31.76 1.71
N LYS A 987 9.44 -31.79 2.81
CA LYS A 987 9.84 -33.05 3.48
C LYS A 987 8.63 -33.87 3.94
N GLU A 988 7.59 -33.24 4.46
CA GLU A 988 6.34 -33.92 4.85
C GLU A 988 5.66 -34.58 3.64
N VAL A 989 5.66 -33.94 2.48
CA VAL A 989 5.14 -34.57 1.25
C VAL A 989 6.02 -35.76 0.82
N ILE A 990 7.36 -35.64 0.92
CA ILE A 990 8.29 -36.73 0.58
C ILE A 990 8.03 -37.98 1.45
N LEU A 991 7.75 -37.81 2.73
CA LEU A 991 7.45 -38.91 3.65
C LEU A 991 6.19 -39.70 3.27
N LEU A 992 5.27 -39.10 2.51
CA LEU A 992 4.03 -39.75 2.08
C LEU A 992 4.21 -40.59 0.82
N LYS A 993 5.39 -40.62 0.16
CA LYS A 993 5.57 -41.22 -1.17
C LYS A 993 5.11 -42.68 -1.31
N ASP A 994 5.09 -43.43 -0.21
CA ASP A 994 4.70 -44.84 -0.20
C ASP A 994 3.16 -45.03 -0.07
N ASP A 995 2.42 -43.95 0.21
CA ASP A 995 0.95 -43.87 0.18
C ASP A 995 0.52 -42.93 -0.97
N GLU A 996 0.22 -43.53 -2.12
CA GLU A 996 -0.03 -42.82 -3.38
C GLU A 996 -1.19 -41.80 -3.27
N GLU A 997 -2.25 -42.12 -2.51
CA GLU A 997 -3.41 -41.23 -2.36
C GLU A 997 -3.09 -40.06 -1.41
N ALA A 998 -2.45 -40.33 -0.28
CA ALA A 998 -2.05 -39.30 0.68
C ALA A 998 -0.97 -38.37 0.07
N TRP A 999 0.01 -38.95 -0.63
CA TRP A 999 1.04 -38.21 -1.35
C TRP A 999 0.42 -37.30 -2.40
N GLN A 1000 -0.44 -37.82 -3.28
CA GLN A 1000 -1.04 -37.02 -4.35
C GLN A 1000 -1.83 -35.85 -3.75
N LYS A 1001 -2.59 -36.07 -2.68
CA LYS A 1001 -3.35 -35.01 -2.00
C LYS A 1001 -2.45 -33.95 -1.37
N ALA A 1002 -1.31 -34.33 -0.83
CA ALA A 1002 -0.36 -33.41 -0.21
C ALA A 1002 0.46 -32.65 -1.26
N TYR A 1003 0.96 -33.35 -2.28
CA TYR A 1003 1.68 -32.80 -3.43
C TYR A 1003 0.81 -31.78 -4.17
N ASN A 1004 -0.47 -32.07 -4.37
CA ASN A 1004 -1.41 -31.16 -5.04
C ASN A 1004 -1.55 -29.79 -4.35
N LYS A 1005 -1.22 -29.68 -3.07
CA LYS A 1005 -1.29 -28.43 -2.29
C LYS A 1005 0.01 -27.64 -2.27
N LEU A 1006 1.11 -28.19 -2.78
CA LEU A 1006 2.36 -27.45 -2.89
C LEU A 1006 2.15 -26.24 -3.82
N SER A 1007 2.82 -25.12 -3.57
CA SER A 1007 2.90 -24.05 -4.58
C SER A 1007 3.95 -24.41 -5.62
N LYS A 1008 3.97 -23.75 -6.78
CA LYS A 1008 4.95 -24.07 -7.84
C LYS A 1008 6.40 -23.92 -7.36
N LYS A 1009 6.67 -22.95 -6.48
CA LYS A 1009 7.96 -22.79 -5.80
C LYS A 1009 8.35 -24.05 -5.00
N LEU A 1010 7.40 -24.64 -4.28
CA LEU A 1010 7.63 -25.82 -3.45
C LEU A 1010 7.69 -27.12 -4.26
N GLU A 1011 6.96 -27.19 -5.37
CA GLU A 1011 7.06 -28.30 -6.32
C GLU A 1011 8.48 -28.40 -6.89
N GLN A 1012 9.06 -27.28 -7.29
CA GLN A 1012 10.43 -27.25 -7.82
C GLN A 1012 11.46 -27.61 -6.73
N LEU A 1013 11.23 -27.19 -5.48
CA LEU A 1013 12.05 -27.64 -4.35
C LEU A 1013 11.90 -29.15 -4.11
N TYR A 1014 10.68 -29.69 -4.17
CA TYR A 1014 10.43 -31.13 -4.09
C TYR A 1014 11.16 -31.89 -5.19
N GLU A 1015 11.09 -31.39 -6.43
CA GLU A 1015 11.78 -31.96 -7.58
C GLU A 1015 13.29 -31.91 -7.39
N SER A 1016 13.87 -30.79 -6.93
CA SER A 1016 15.31 -30.66 -6.73
C SER A 1016 15.87 -31.54 -5.60
N ILE A 1017 15.05 -31.89 -4.61
CA ILE A 1017 15.45 -32.78 -3.51
C ILE A 1017 15.38 -34.26 -3.93
N ASN A 1018 14.49 -34.60 -4.88
CA ASN A 1018 14.27 -35.97 -5.32
C ASN A 1018 14.89 -36.32 -6.69
N SER A 1019 15.43 -35.33 -7.40
CA SER A 1019 16.29 -35.49 -8.57
C SER A 1019 17.69 -35.89 -8.16
#